data_AF-A0A1J4L369-F1
#
_entry.id   AF-A0A1J4L369-F1
#
_cell.length_a   1.000
_cell.length_b   1.000
_cell.length_c   1.000
_cell.angle_alpha   90.00
_cell.angle_beta   90.00
_cell.angle_gamma   90.00
#
_symmetry.space_group_name_H-M   'P 1'
#
loop_
_entity.id
_entity.type
_entity.pdbx_description
1 polymer ?
#
loop_
_entity_poly.entity_id
_entity_poly.type
_entity_poly.pdbx_seq_one_letter_code
_entity_poly.pdbx_strand_id
1 'polypeptide(L)'
;MAPPKKKPVSRAVKQKPTKMQKTKANDQIEKEPEIVDEQPPPPKPDSWLDHLPPVIKPDEELHKKLSAERKEATRKKHMKICREELESIFNFALKTTEIEDENRAKRITRLKIDFLSGEFIPKPPPEEHQKTTVSNSISFVSGQQSPPSLQVLLKSNEYTDFEAMKQLSQISSGESVTFDGNPVLDDFLKRLSEDMKPYTEPAPLPEPVDFPFICCVVGPPCSGKSTICNFIKTYFNVVFIENTGDVENFPQRVLSELPNLPKGRGVLICNFPSTKAQLTALERALQSYLKSKQDNAQQFSQIHLLFRCIMSYEDVEKQIAGRMCTPDNNLIFHQTFNPPNVLQTQLELVEQPPPQDLQQIYHKALQASSTFESITKKGSLYAQIPLLDHIDRLELMIENNIRQLYDQSSMPVPFTSFVNYVDNEKLKYAKKCNDVLNIWINDCTPVFSKNLADLYMKTITVKNQINYLAEQAREKFSLMLARPDSRHVMAEEFRKNPNDYGKFFKEIWDKSIEIKENQIKWTSEVLRKSGLSLLKGFMGRSEEVIFTSLIQRLFLVDWFFKTFKNMEEADINCKPEIPEFDNHNLSQLSELLKVKDFIEVLKEKEILEGEQRQKNTSKNTLSNNKSNIEPPKFQKKLAFSKINKVQEKITIEPEPEPEKPPQEPVPQFKFESLPHEVLFKQFLEYLFSEMTKKNLRADTKLILQIYTFLIEEKKLIDENVDKNIVQLKSELAKWVDKKYSKEMEMFAKKFRAFKAGVLNNVCLFEFDLSFANEIDNIKEIISRLAPKLPSIENQISLPMGKVADLIKAIISKNKHTFNLSELLECGKEADFTDDEIDLLEIMARMTALTDFIDVKEFAMSLIPDSSVSVDFKDMIESSEIFT
;
A
#
# COMPACT_ATOMS: atom_id res chain seq x y z
N MET A 1 -43.75 33.36 -74.47
CA MET A 1 -44.11 32.29 -75.43
C MET A 1 -44.49 31.04 -74.65
N ALA A 2 -45.34 30.17 -75.20
CA ALA A 2 -45.64 28.84 -74.65
C ALA A 2 -45.82 27.87 -75.83
N PRO A 3 -45.45 26.58 -75.67
CA PRO A 3 -46.48 25.55 -75.52
C PRO A 3 -46.21 24.54 -74.37
N PRO A 4 -47.18 23.66 -74.01
CA PRO A 4 -47.17 22.93 -72.72
C PRO A 4 -47.48 21.41 -72.83
N LYS A 5 -47.83 20.79 -71.67
CA LYS A 5 -48.43 19.44 -71.43
C LYS A 5 -47.40 18.33 -71.09
N LYS A 6 -47.70 17.30 -70.28
CA LYS A 6 -48.99 16.63 -69.96
C LYS A 6 -49.08 16.11 -68.49
N LYS A 7 -50.30 15.74 -68.05
CA LYS A 7 -50.73 15.05 -66.79
C LYS A 7 -51.27 13.63 -67.17
N PRO A 8 -51.58 12.62 -66.28
CA PRO A 8 -52.25 12.63 -64.94
C PRO A 8 -51.51 11.81 -63.83
N VAL A 9 -51.90 11.64 -62.56
CA VAL A 9 -53.06 11.97 -61.66
C VAL A 9 -54.06 10.85 -61.28
N SER A 10 -53.91 10.34 -60.04
CA SER A 10 -54.93 9.85 -59.05
C SER A 10 -54.22 9.83 -57.66
N ARG A 11 -54.71 10.25 -56.47
CA ARG A 11 -56.01 10.32 -55.74
C ARG A 11 -56.59 8.93 -55.39
N ALA A 12 -57.05 8.62 -54.17
CA ALA A 12 -57.59 9.40 -53.02
C ALA A 12 -56.65 9.40 -51.76
N VAL A 13 -56.64 10.34 -50.78
CA VAL A 13 -57.69 11.04 -49.97
C VAL A 13 -58.29 10.11 -48.89
N LYS A 14 -58.23 10.37 -47.56
CA LYS A 14 -59.03 11.41 -46.85
C LYS A 14 -58.65 11.70 -45.35
N GLN A 15 -58.73 12.99 -44.95
CA GLN A 15 -59.14 13.59 -43.63
C GLN A 15 -58.41 13.32 -42.27
N LYS A 16 -57.79 14.41 -41.75
CA LYS A 16 -57.84 14.92 -40.33
C LYS A 16 -59.20 15.69 -40.12
N PRO A 17 -59.61 16.33 -38.97
CA PRO A 17 -58.79 16.90 -37.85
C PRO A 17 -59.39 17.07 -36.41
N THR A 18 -58.56 17.62 -35.49
CA THR A 18 -58.92 18.41 -34.25
C THR A 18 -59.64 17.67 -33.10
N LYS A 19 -59.66 18.10 -31.83
CA LYS A 19 -59.36 19.37 -31.05
C LYS A 19 -59.06 18.93 -29.57
N MET A 20 -58.63 19.70 -28.55
CA MET A 20 -58.23 21.10 -28.32
C MET A 20 -57.42 21.23 -27.00
N GLN A 21 -56.50 22.20 -26.90
CA GLN A 21 -56.17 23.09 -25.75
C GLN A 21 -57.08 23.03 -24.48
N LYS A 22 -56.63 23.35 -23.24
CA LYS A 22 -55.75 24.48 -22.84
C LYS A 22 -55.17 24.35 -21.39
N THR A 23 -54.16 25.18 -21.11
CA THR A 23 -53.56 25.59 -19.80
C THR A 23 -54.55 25.74 -18.62
N LYS A 24 -54.16 25.65 -17.32
CA LYS A 24 -53.21 26.56 -16.60
C LYS A 24 -52.70 25.97 -15.26
N ALA A 25 -52.01 26.77 -14.44
CA ALA A 25 -51.12 26.35 -13.34
C ALA A 25 -51.63 26.66 -11.90
N ASN A 26 -50.83 26.16 -10.93
CA ASN A 26 -50.58 26.63 -9.55
C ASN A 26 -51.21 25.93 -8.32
N ASP A 27 -50.34 25.86 -7.30
CA ASP A 27 -50.54 25.84 -5.83
C ASP A 27 -51.13 24.63 -5.07
N GLN A 28 -50.18 23.86 -4.48
CA GLN A 28 -49.94 23.72 -3.02
C GLN A 28 -50.79 22.80 -2.10
N ILE A 29 -50.06 22.37 -1.05
CA ILE A 29 -50.47 21.87 0.28
C ILE A 29 -50.88 20.39 0.42
N GLU A 30 -50.31 19.80 1.48
CA GLU A 30 -50.48 18.42 1.95
C GLU A 30 -51.88 18.14 2.51
N LYS A 31 -52.27 16.87 2.50
CA LYS A 31 -53.07 16.25 3.56
C LYS A 31 -52.89 14.73 3.58
N GLU A 32 -52.89 14.16 4.77
CA GLU A 32 -52.85 12.71 4.99
C GLU A 32 -54.19 12.04 4.57
N PRO A 33 -54.18 10.74 4.22
CA PRO A 33 -55.38 10.04 3.76
C PRO A 33 -56.36 9.74 4.90
N GLU A 34 -57.63 10.04 4.66
CA GLU A 34 -58.75 9.70 5.55
C GLU A 34 -59.18 8.24 5.34
N ILE A 35 -59.58 7.55 6.42
CA ILE A 35 -59.95 6.13 6.40
C ILE A 35 -61.44 5.98 6.06
N VAL A 36 -61.76 5.15 5.07
CA VAL A 36 -63.14 4.75 4.73
C VAL A 36 -63.22 3.23 4.62
N ASP A 37 -64.10 2.62 5.41
CA ASP A 37 -64.48 1.20 5.31
C ASP A 37 -65.46 1.01 4.13
N GLU A 38 -65.27 -0.05 3.33
CA GLU A 38 -66.30 -0.50 2.39
C GLU A 38 -66.32 -2.04 2.23
N GLN A 39 -67.46 -2.55 1.76
CA GLN A 39 -68.02 -3.88 2.12
C GLN A 39 -67.29 -5.12 1.56
N PRO A 40 -67.47 -6.31 2.18
CA PRO A 40 -66.85 -7.56 1.72
C PRO A 40 -67.39 -8.04 0.36
N PRO A 41 -66.53 -8.56 -0.54
CA PRO A 41 -66.93 -9.03 -1.86
C PRO A 41 -67.62 -10.42 -1.84
N PRO A 42 -68.44 -10.76 -2.86
CA PRO A 42 -69.11 -12.05 -2.97
C PRO A 42 -68.14 -13.23 -3.20
N PRO A 43 -68.58 -14.48 -2.93
CA PRO A 43 -67.72 -15.66 -3.03
C PRO A 43 -67.22 -15.90 -4.47
N LYS A 44 -65.94 -16.23 -4.58
CA LYS A 44 -65.31 -16.65 -5.84
C LYS A 44 -65.68 -18.10 -6.15
N PRO A 45 -65.77 -18.50 -7.44
CA PRO A 45 -65.84 -19.92 -7.79
C PRO A 45 -64.52 -20.61 -7.42
N ASP A 46 -64.62 -21.86 -6.93
CA ASP A 46 -63.48 -22.63 -6.43
C ASP A 46 -62.35 -22.70 -7.47
N SER A 47 -61.13 -22.35 -7.05
CA SER A 47 -59.96 -22.43 -7.91
C SER A 47 -59.27 -23.76 -7.72
N TRP A 48 -58.77 -24.34 -8.81
CA TRP A 48 -57.86 -25.50 -8.80
C TRP A 48 -56.67 -25.33 -7.82
N LEU A 49 -56.26 -24.08 -7.54
CA LEU A 49 -55.24 -23.73 -6.56
C LEU A 49 -55.56 -24.21 -5.13
N ASP A 50 -56.85 -24.26 -4.76
CA ASP A 50 -57.33 -24.64 -3.43
C ASP A 50 -57.29 -26.16 -3.18
N HIS A 51 -56.70 -26.93 -4.11
CA HIS A 51 -56.48 -28.39 -4.00
C HIS A 51 -55.00 -28.78 -4.01
N LEU A 52 -54.08 -27.80 -3.99
CA LEU A 52 -52.65 -28.06 -3.82
C LEU A 52 -52.33 -28.43 -2.35
N PRO A 53 -51.40 -29.38 -2.10
CA PRO A 53 -50.93 -29.67 -0.75
C PRO A 53 -50.24 -28.42 -0.15
N PRO A 54 -50.35 -28.21 1.18
CA PRO A 54 -49.90 -26.97 1.81
C PRO A 54 -48.39 -26.74 1.60
N VAL A 55 -48.06 -25.64 0.93
CA VAL A 55 -46.67 -25.22 0.66
C VAL A 55 -45.91 -25.04 1.97
N ILE A 56 -44.71 -25.60 2.04
CA ILE A 56 -43.89 -25.57 3.25
C ILE A 56 -43.33 -24.15 3.43
N LYS A 57 -43.54 -23.57 4.62
CA LYS A 57 -43.31 -22.15 4.93
C LYS A 57 -41.97 -21.53 4.47
N PRO A 58 -40.80 -22.23 4.46
CA PRO A 58 -39.53 -21.63 4.07
C PRO A 58 -39.49 -21.05 2.65
N ASP A 59 -40.20 -21.64 1.67
CA ASP A 59 -40.18 -21.15 0.29
C ASP A 59 -40.87 -19.79 0.15
N GLU A 60 -41.92 -19.52 0.93
CA GLU A 60 -42.61 -18.23 0.90
C GLU A 60 -41.73 -17.10 1.48
N GLU A 61 -40.93 -17.42 2.50
CA GLU A 61 -39.93 -16.51 3.06
C GLU A 61 -38.75 -16.29 2.11
N LEU A 62 -38.26 -17.35 1.45
CA LEU A 62 -37.22 -17.25 0.43
C LEU A 62 -37.67 -16.41 -0.77
N HIS A 63 -38.89 -16.60 -1.26
CA HIS A 63 -39.48 -15.79 -2.32
C HIS A 63 -39.70 -14.33 -1.89
N LYS A 64 -40.11 -14.07 -0.64
CA LYS A 64 -40.17 -12.69 -0.09
C LYS A 64 -38.79 -12.06 -0.02
N LYS A 65 -37.76 -12.79 0.43
CA LYS A 65 -36.36 -12.32 0.51
C LYS A 65 -35.79 -12.00 -0.87
N LEU A 66 -35.92 -12.91 -1.85
CA LEU A 66 -35.48 -12.69 -3.24
C LEU A 66 -36.27 -11.55 -3.93
N SER A 67 -37.54 -11.35 -3.59
CA SER A 67 -38.33 -10.22 -4.09
C SER A 67 -37.88 -8.89 -3.49
N ALA A 68 -37.53 -8.85 -2.19
CA ALA A 68 -36.94 -7.69 -1.55
C ALA A 68 -35.56 -7.35 -2.12
N GLU A 69 -34.69 -8.35 -2.31
CA GLU A 69 -33.36 -8.22 -2.91
C GLU A 69 -33.43 -7.69 -4.35
N ARG A 70 -34.35 -8.21 -5.17
CA ARG A 70 -34.60 -7.70 -6.54
C ARG A 70 -35.10 -6.25 -6.54
N LYS A 71 -35.97 -5.89 -5.59
CA LYS A 71 -36.42 -4.49 -5.41
C LYS A 71 -35.26 -3.58 -4.96
N GLU A 72 -34.38 -4.06 -4.08
CA GLU A 72 -33.24 -3.29 -3.62
C GLU A 72 -32.16 -3.14 -4.71
N ALA A 73 -31.86 -4.18 -5.48
CA ALA A 73 -30.98 -4.11 -6.65
C ALA A 73 -31.54 -3.15 -7.71
N THR A 74 -32.85 -3.16 -7.93
CA THR A 74 -33.53 -2.18 -8.82
C THR A 74 -33.42 -0.76 -8.26
N ARG A 75 -33.65 -0.55 -6.96
CA ARG A 75 -33.46 0.74 -6.27
C ARG A 75 -32.02 1.24 -6.35
N LYS A 76 -31.03 0.36 -6.17
CA LYS A 76 -29.59 0.65 -6.31
C LYS A 76 -29.25 1.05 -7.75
N LYS A 77 -29.77 0.34 -8.76
CA LYS A 77 -29.61 0.70 -10.18
C LYS A 77 -30.25 2.06 -10.49
N HIS A 78 -31.46 2.32 -10.01
CA HIS A 78 -32.12 3.61 -10.18
C HIS A 78 -31.36 4.74 -9.48
N MET A 79 -30.84 4.53 -8.27
CA MET A 79 -30.01 5.53 -7.57
C MET A 79 -28.68 5.79 -8.27
N LYS A 80 -28.06 4.78 -8.89
CA LYS A 80 -26.87 4.98 -9.73
C LYS A 80 -27.19 5.88 -10.93
N ILE A 81 -28.24 5.57 -11.69
CA ILE A 81 -28.69 6.40 -12.82
C ILE A 81 -29.04 7.82 -12.36
N CYS A 82 -29.81 7.99 -11.29
CA CYS A 82 -30.15 9.32 -10.75
C CYS A 82 -28.93 10.11 -10.26
N ARG A 83 -27.84 9.45 -9.84
CA ARG A 83 -26.58 10.11 -9.49
C ARG A 83 -25.82 10.54 -10.75
N GLU A 84 -25.69 9.65 -11.73
CA GLU A 84 -25.02 9.91 -13.01
C GLU A 84 -25.68 11.09 -13.76
N GLU A 85 -27.01 11.15 -13.76
CA GLU A 85 -27.79 12.28 -14.29
C GLU A 85 -27.59 13.58 -13.48
N LEU A 86 -27.53 13.50 -12.15
CA LEU A 86 -27.33 14.68 -11.29
C LEU A 86 -25.91 15.24 -11.42
N GLU A 87 -24.89 14.38 -11.52
CA GLU A 87 -23.51 14.74 -11.82
C GLU A 87 -23.39 15.33 -13.24
N SER A 88 -24.08 14.76 -14.23
CA SER A 88 -24.18 15.33 -15.59
C SER A 88 -24.79 16.75 -15.59
N ILE A 89 -25.87 16.97 -14.84
CA ILE A 89 -26.49 18.29 -14.65
C ILE A 89 -25.54 19.27 -13.95
N PHE A 90 -24.80 18.82 -12.92
CA PHE A 90 -23.85 19.65 -12.19
C PHE A 90 -22.64 20.06 -13.05
N ASN A 91 -22.08 19.10 -13.81
CA ASN A 91 -21.00 19.33 -14.77
C ASN A 91 -21.44 20.29 -15.90
N PHE A 92 -22.69 20.19 -16.36
CA PHE A 92 -23.27 21.15 -17.31
C PHE A 92 -23.40 22.54 -16.68
N ALA A 93 -23.89 22.63 -15.45
CA ALA A 93 -24.03 23.91 -14.74
C ALA A 93 -22.67 24.64 -14.62
N LEU A 94 -21.62 23.95 -14.12
CA LEU A 94 -20.27 24.50 -13.99
C LEU A 94 -19.72 25.03 -15.33
N LYS A 95 -19.75 24.22 -16.40
CA LYS A 95 -19.29 24.65 -17.73
C LYS A 95 -20.13 25.76 -18.36
N THR A 96 -21.34 26.06 -17.84
CA THR A 96 -22.12 27.25 -18.25
C THR A 96 -21.86 28.49 -17.41
N THR A 97 -21.32 28.35 -16.20
CA THR A 97 -20.85 29.49 -15.39
C THR A 97 -19.46 29.98 -15.82
N GLU A 98 -18.61 29.11 -16.35
CA GLU A 98 -17.25 29.42 -16.85
C GLU A 98 -17.20 30.26 -18.16
N ILE A 99 -18.34 30.70 -18.69
CA ILE A 99 -18.41 31.35 -20.02
C ILE A 99 -18.49 32.87 -19.90
N GLU A 100 -17.32 33.51 -19.89
CA GLU A 100 -17.19 34.96 -20.03
C GLU A 100 -17.21 35.40 -21.52
N ASP A 101 -18.29 36.10 -21.85
CA ASP A 101 -18.57 37.01 -22.97
C ASP A 101 -18.59 36.60 -24.47
N GLU A 102 -19.12 37.55 -25.26
CA GLU A 102 -19.42 37.64 -26.71
C GLU A 102 -20.06 36.43 -27.41
N ASN A 103 -19.47 35.24 -27.37
CA ASN A 103 -19.99 34.04 -28.06
C ASN A 103 -20.79 33.10 -27.14
N ARG A 104 -21.18 33.58 -25.95
CA ARG A 104 -21.94 32.86 -24.91
C ARG A 104 -23.14 32.08 -25.45
N ALA A 105 -23.96 32.69 -26.31
CA ALA A 105 -25.13 32.02 -26.89
C ALA A 105 -24.77 30.76 -27.71
N LYS A 106 -23.76 30.85 -28.60
CA LYS A 106 -23.33 29.72 -29.44
C LYS A 106 -22.67 28.60 -28.61
N ARG A 107 -21.89 28.96 -27.59
CA ARG A 107 -21.29 28.00 -26.65
C ARG A 107 -22.36 27.27 -25.83
N ILE A 108 -23.35 27.97 -25.27
CA ILE A 108 -24.48 27.37 -24.55
C ILE A 108 -25.31 26.45 -25.47
N THR A 109 -25.52 26.82 -26.75
CA THR A 109 -26.20 25.92 -27.70
C THR A 109 -25.43 24.62 -27.95
N ARG A 110 -24.08 24.66 -28.03
CA ARG A 110 -23.27 23.44 -28.10
C ARG A 110 -23.40 22.62 -26.82
N LEU A 111 -23.09 23.20 -25.66
CA LEU A 111 -23.16 22.48 -24.38
C LEU A 111 -24.53 21.83 -24.12
N LYS A 112 -25.63 22.40 -24.64
CA LYS A 112 -26.97 21.78 -24.61
C LYS A 112 -27.13 20.59 -25.55
N ILE A 113 -26.52 20.60 -26.75
CA ILE A 113 -26.45 19.45 -27.64
C ILE A 113 -25.59 18.36 -26.98
N ASP A 114 -24.41 18.75 -26.47
CA ASP A 114 -23.42 17.87 -25.85
C ASP A 114 -23.98 17.19 -24.56
N PHE A 115 -24.80 17.91 -23.79
CA PHE A 115 -25.59 17.38 -22.67
C PHE A 115 -26.69 16.41 -23.15
N LEU A 116 -27.46 16.78 -24.17
CA LEU A 116 -28.52 15.92 -24.75
C LEU A 116 -27.99 14.68 -25.49
N SER A 117 -26.71 14.66 -25.88
CA SER A 117 -26.02 13.47 -26.40
C SER A 117 -25.34 12.62 -25.31
N GLY A 118 -25.41 13.03 -24.04
CA GLY A 118 -24.88 12.28 -22.91
C GLY A 118 -23.37 12.42 -22.68
N GLU A 119 -22.68 13.38 -23.30
CA GLU A 119 -21.22 13.55 -23.09
C GLU A 119 -20.84 14.05 -21.69
N PHE A 120 -21.83 14.52 -20.92
CA PHE A 120 -21.68 14.96 -19.54
C PHE A 120 -21.86 13.85 -18.50
N ILE A 121 -22.34 12.68 -18.91
CA ILE A 121 -22.32 11.48 -18.06
C ILE A 121 -20.85 11.10 -17.87
N PRO A 122 -20.36 10.90 -16.63
CA PRO A 122 -18.99 10.47 -16.40
C PRO A 122 -18.78 9.10 -17.03
N LYS A 123 -18.02 9.07 -18.13
CA LYS A 123 -17.53 7.82 -18.72
C LYS A 123 -16.70 7.09 -17.65
N PRO A 124 -16.78 5.75 -17.53
CA PRO A 124 -15.78 5.03 -16.74
C PRO A 124 -14.39 5.45 -17.25
N PRO A 125 -13.38 5.58 -16.36
CA PRO A 125 -12.07 6.05 -16.76
C PRO A 125 -11.57 5.20 -17.94
N PRO A 126 -11.06 5.80 -19.02
CA PRO A 126 -10.42 5.02 -20.07
C PRO A 126 -9.29 4.23 -19.42
N GLU A 127 -9.20 2.94 -19.73
CA GLU A 127 -8.07 2.14 -19.30
C GLU A 127 -6.80 2.78 -19.86
N GLU A 128 -6.00 3.40 -18.99
CA GLU A 128 -4.67 3.85 -19.37
C GLU A 128 -3.86 2.60 -19.65
N HIS A 129 -3.77 2.23 -20.94
CA HIS A 129 -2.67 1.43 -21.45
C HIS A 129 -1.38 2.25 -21.34
N GLN A 130 -0.95 2.49 -20.09
CA GLN A 130 0.41 2.87 -19.80
C GLN A 130 1.29 1.78 -20.41
N LYS A 131 2.09 2.14 -21.40
CA LYS A 131 3.17 1.28 -21.90
C LYS A 131 4.32 1.32 -20.90
N THR A 132 4.03 0.93 -19.66
CA THR A 132 5.02 0.47 -18.70
C THR A 132 5.71 -0.73 -19.32
N THR A 133 6.81 -0.46 -20.03
CA THR A 133 7.77 -1.48 -20.44
C THR A 133 8.59 -1.88 -19.21
N VAL A 134 7.89 -2.24 -18.14
CA VAL A 134 8.46 -2.87 -16.96
C VAL A 134 8.71 -4.30 -17.38
N SER A 135 9.97 -4.54 -17.75
CA SER A 135 10.51 -5.89 -17.74
C SER A 135 10.30 -6.43 -16.32
N ASN A 136 9.36 -7.36 -16.15
CA ASN A 136 9.21 -8.13 -14.91
C ASN A 136 10.36 -9.15 -14.82
N SER A 137 11.58 -8.63 -14.73
CA SER A 137 12.80 -9.37 -14.43
C SER A 137 12.74 -9.79 -12.96
N ILE A 138 12.05 -10.91 -12.69
CA ILE A 138 11.97 -11.51 -11.36
C ILE A 138 13.39 -11.82 -10.88
N SER A 139 13.85 -11.10 -9.86
CA SER A 139 15.12 -11.34 -9.20
C SER A 139 15.01 -12.57 -8.29
N PHE A 140 15.49 -13.71 -8.76
CA PHE A 140 15.50 -14.95 -7.98
C PHE A 140 16.69 -14.98 -7.02
N VAL A 141 16.41 -15.06 -5.72
CA VAL A 141 17.38 -15.52 -4.72
C VAL A 141 17.34 -17.05 -4.70
N SER A 142 18.48 -17.68 -5.00
CA SER A 142 18.62 -19.13 -5.04
C SER A 142 18.73 -19.74 -3.64
N GLY A 143 17.77 -20.58 -3.23
CA GLY A 143 17.95 -21.46 -2.08
C GLY A 143 16.69 -21.84 -1.29
N GLN A 144 15.96 -22.87 -1.74
CA GLN A 144 15.52 -24.03 -0.93
C GLN A 144 14.72 -25.03 -1.79
N GLN A 145 14.75 -26.31 -1.41
CA GLN A 145 14.24 -27.42 -2.23
C GLN A 145 12.75 -27.70 -2.00
N SER A 146 11.89 -27.22 -2.90
CA SER A 146 10.55 -27.77 -3.17
C SER A 146 10.08 -27.31 -4.57
N PRO A 147 9.24 -28.08 -5.28
CA PRO A 147 8.88 -27.75 -6.67
C PRO A 147 8.09 -26.43 -6.75
N PRO A 148 8.48 -25.49 -7.63
CA PRO A 148 7.84 -24.18 -7.73
C PRO A 148 6.54 -24.26 -8.54
N SER A 149 5.46 -24.83 -7.99
CA SER A 149 4.22 -25.13 -8.75
C SER A 149 2.97 -24.28 -8.39
N LEU A 150 3.09 -23.37 -7.41
CA LEU A 150 2.03 -22.38 -7.10
C LEU A 150 2.58 -21.15 -6.36
N GLN A 151 3.64 -21.33 -5.58
CA GLN A 151 4.20 -20.28 -4.72
C GLN A 151 4.72 -19.06 -5.50
N VAL A 152 5.13 -19.23 -6.76
CA VAL A 152 5.63 -18.13 -7.61
C VAL A 152 4.49 -17.20 -8.05
N LEU A 153 3.34 -17.77 -8.42
CA LEU A 153 2.09 -17.03 -8.74
C LEU A 153 1.55 -16.25 -7.52
N LEU A 154 2.00 -16.63 -6.32
CA LEU A 154 1.61 -16.05 -5.03
C LEU A 154 2.74 -15.19 -4.40
N LYS A 155 3.81 -14.88 -5.14
CA LYS A 155 4.80 -13.87 -4.72
C LYS A 155 4.25 -12.46 -4.96
N SER A 156 3.77 -11.84 -3.90
CA SER A 156 3.41 -10.42 -3.88
C SER A 156 4.65 -9.52 -3.91
N ASN A 157 4.71 -8.59 -4.87
CA ASN A 157 5.59 -7.42 -4.84
C ASN A 157 4.71 -6.15 -4.86
N GLU A 158 5.18 -5.08 -4.19
CA GLU A 158 5.03 -3.63 -4.47
C GLU A 158 4.96 -2.78 -3.18
N TYR A 159 4.46 -3.33 -2.08
CA TYR A 159 4.43 -2.63 -0.78
C TYR A 159 5.68 -2.90 0.07
N THR A 160 6.11 -1.90 0.84
CA THR A 160 7.04 -2.12 1.96
C THR A 160 6.33 -2.75 3.16
N ASP A 161 7.08 -3.48 4.00
CA ASP A 161 6.58 -4.05 5.25
C ASP A 161 5.86 -3.02 6.15
N PHE A 162 6.35 -1.79 6.15
CA PHE A 162 5.79 -0.66 6.91
C PHE A 162 4.43 -0.22 6.37
N GLU A 163 4.27 -0.10 5.05
CA GLU A 163 2.99 0.24 4.41
C GLU A 163 1.95 -0.87 4.56
N ALA A 164 2.37 -2.13 4.41
CA ALA A 164 1.53 -3.29 4.65
C ALA A 164 1.02 -3.34 6.10
N MET A 165 1.90 -3.13 7.09
CA MET A 165 1.51 -3.02 8.50
C MET A 165 0.60 -1.81 8.78
N LYS A 166 0.82 -0.68 8.10
CA LYS A 166 -0.02 0.52 8.23
C LYS A 166 -1.44 0.26 7.70
N GLN A 167 -1.58 -0.36 6.53
CA GLN A 167 -2.88 -0.78 6.00
C GLN A 167 -3.56 -1.81 6.92
N LEU A 168 -2.85 -2.86 7.31
CA LEU A 168 -3.35 -3.90 8.23
C LEU A 168 -3.85 -3.30 9.55
N SER A 169 -3.12 -2.31 10.10
CA SER A 169 -3.52 -1.59 11.31
C SER A 169 -4.76 -0.72 11.07
N GLN A 170 -4.85 0.02 9.97
CA GLN A 170 -6.03 0.84 9.62
C GLN A 170 -7.29 -0.02 9.43
N ILE A 171 -7.18 -1.15 8.74
CA ILE A 171 -8.29 -2.09 8.50
C ILE A 171 -8.72 -2.77 9.81
N SER A 172 -7.77 -3.18 10.65
CA SER A 172 -8.07 -3.87 11.92
C SER A 172 -8.63 -2.93 12.99
N SER A 173 -8.24 -1.65 12.99
CA SER A 173 -8.66 -0.64 13.97
C SER A 173 -9.92 0.14 13.57
N GLY A 174 -10.08 0.43 12.27
CA GLY A 174 -11.04 1.41 11.75
C GLY A 174 -10.59 2.87 11.89
N GLU A 175 -9.36 3.13 12.35
CA GLU A 175 -8.83 4.47 12.67
C GLU A 175 -7.69 4.89 11.73
N SER A 176 -7.53 6.20 11.51
CA SER A 176 -6.55 6.75 10.56
C SER A 176 -5.12 6.79 11.14
N VAL A 177 -4.39 5.69 11.01
CA VAL A 177 -2.98 5.55 11.45
C VAL A 177 -2.04 6.49 10.70
N THR A 178 -1.15 7.18 11.43
CA THR A 178 -0.06 7.98 10.82
C THR A 178 1.27 7.23 10.74
N PHE A 179 1.76 6.70 11.87
CA PHE A 179 3.01 5.95 12.00
C PHE A 179 2.78 4.54 12.57
N ASP A 180 1.86 4.36 13.51
CA ASP A 180 1.63 3.06 14.16
C ASP A 180 0.15 2.85 14.58
N GLY A 181 -0.30 1.58 14.64
CA GLY A 181 -1.68 1.24 14.99
C GLY A 181 -2.07 1.48 16.46
N ASN A 182 -1.10 1.65 17.37
CA ASN A 182 -1.35 1.91 18.78
C ASN A 182 -1.41 3.43 19.02
N PRO A 183 -2.56 4.01 19.40
CA PRO A 183 -2.71 5.46 19.52
C PRO A 183 -1.78 6.10 20.56
N VAL A 184 -1.31 5.34 21.57
CA VAL A 184 -0.35 5.84 22.56
C VAL A 184 1.07 5.94 21.98
N LEU A 185 1.40 5.10 21.00
CA LEU A 185 2.68 5.10 20.29
C LEU A 185 2.63 6.06 19.09
N ASP A 186 1.56 6.04 18.29
CA ASP A 186 1.31 6.98 17.19
C ASP A 186 1.39 8.45 17.67
N ASP A 187 0.80 8.77 18.83
CA ASP A 187 0.90 10.11 19.45
C ASP A 187 2.30 10.47 19.99
N PHE A 188 3.16 9.48 20.25
CA PHE A 188 4.55 9.70 20.66
C PHE A 188 5.44 9.89 19.42
N LEU A 189 5.29 9.03 18.41
CA LEU A 189 6.00 9.11 17.13
C LEU A 189 5.67 10.40 16.36
N LYS A 190 4.41 10.87 16.40
CA LYS A 190 4.03 12.22 15.91
C LYS A 190 4.87 13.32 16.53
N ARG A 191 5.04 13.32 17.87
CA ARG A 191 5.82 14.35 18.58
C ARG A 191 7.29 14.28 18.20
N LEU A 192 7.88 13.08 18.12
CA LEU A 192 9.24 12.92 17.61
C LEU A 192 9.37 13.47 16.17
N SER A 193 8.37 13.22 15.31
CA SER A 193 8.31 13.73 13.94
C SER A 193 8.02 15.25 13.82
N GLU A 194 7.52 15.89 14.87
CA GLU A 194 7.35 17.34 14.96
C GLU A 194 8.60 18.01 15.54
N ASP A 195 9.14 17.44 16.63
CA ASP A 195 10.34 17.88 17.32
C ASP A 195 11.62 17.74 16.47
N MET A 196 11.65 16.79 15.52
CA MET A 196 12.81 16.62 14.62
C MET A 196 12.89 17.63 13.48
N LYS A 197 11.81 18.37 13.18
CA LYS A 197 11.75 19.28 12.02
C LYS A 197 12.90 20.30 11.94
N PRO A 198 13.39 20.91 13.04
CA PRO A 198 14.55 21.80 13.00
C PRO A 198 15.86 21.14 12.50
N TYR A 199 15.94 19.80 12.51
CA TYR A 199 17.07 19.03 11.98
C TYR A 199 16.81 18.53 10.54
N THR A 200 15.61 18.07 10.21
CA THR A 200 15.30 17.54 8.86
C THR A 200 14.97 18.63 7.83
N GLU A 201 14.35 19.73 8.28
CA GLU A 201 13.91 20.86 7.46
C GLU A 201 14.44 22.18 8.08
N PRO A 202 15.76 22.45 8.02
CA PRO A 202 16.30 23.72 8.50
C PRO A 202 15.68 24.89 7.72
N ALA A 203 15.19 25.89 8.45
CA ALA A 203 14.51 27.03 7.85
C ALA A 203 15.41 27.74 6.82
N PRO A 204 14.88 28.11 5.63
CA PRO A 204 15.68 28.77 4.61
C PRO A 204 16.21 30.12 5.14
N LEU A 205 17.43 30.46 4.72
CA LEU A 205 18.00 31.78 5.01
C LEU A 205 17.09 32.89 4.46
N PRO A 206 16.89 34.00 5.20
CA PRO A 206 16.12 35.13 4.71
C PRO A 206 16.79 35.76 3.47
N GLU A 207 16.01 36.39 2.60
CA GLU A 207 16.55 37.06 1.42
C GLU A 207 17.52 38.19 1.83
N PRO A 208 18.70 38.33 1.17
CA PRO A 208 19.70 39.32 1.55
C PRO A 208 19.17 40.75 1.47
N VAL A 209 19.21 41.45 2.59
CA VAL A 209 18.57 42.76 2.74
C VAL A 209 19.43 43.85 2.10
N ASP A 210 18.81 44.82 1.45
CA ASP A 210 19.51 45.99 0.89
C ASP A 210 20.40 46.66 1.93
N PHE A 211 21.61 47.03 1.53
CA PHE A 211 22.66 47.58 2.37
C PHE A 211 23.39 48.70 1.60
N PRO A 212 22.85 49.92 1.56
CA PRO A 212 23.30 50.98 0.64
C PRO A 212 24.67 51.63 0.99
N PHE A 213 25.56 50.95 1.72
CA PHE A 213 26.71 51.54 2.40
C PHE A 213 28.08 51.02 1.92
N ILE A 214 29.15 51.75 2.28
CA ILE A 214 30.55 51.25 2.21
C ILE A 214 31.02 50.85 3.61
N CYS A 215 31.24 49.56 3.81
CA CYS A 215 31.80 48.97 5.02
C CYS A 215 33.25 48.51 4.78
N CYS A 216 34.14 48.74 5.75
CA CYS A 216 35.53 48.26 5.74
C CYS A 216 35.79 47.39 6.97
N VAL A 217 36.43 46.23 6.80
CA VAL A 217 36.79 45.29 7.87
C VAL A 217 38.31 45.13 7.94
N VAL A 218 38.89 45.55 9.06
CA VAL A 218 40.35 45.63 9.28
C VAL A 218 40.76 45.03 10.63
N GLY A 219 42.02 44.64 10.76
CA GLY A 219 42.54 43.95 11.94
C GLY A 219 43.67 42.95 11.61
N PRO A 220 44.39 42.46 12.62
CA PRO A 220 45.54 41.57 12.45
C PRO A 220 45.17 40.21 11.80
N PRO A 221 46.15 39.37 11.37
CA PRO A 221 45.85 38.02 10.86
C PRO A 221 45.01 37.21 11.87
N CYS A 222 44.18 36.30 11.35
CA CYS A 222 43.29 35.40 12.10
C CYS A 222 42.26 36.04 13.06
N SER A 223 42.16 37.37 13.15
CA SER A 223 41.30 38.11 14.09
C SER A 223 39.79 38.10 13.77
N GLY A 224 39.22 37.02 13.22
CA GLY A 224 37.78 36.91 12.91
C GLY A 224 37.23 37.74 11.73
N LYS A 225 38.08 38.51 11.01
CA LYS A 225 37.66 39.35 9.86
C LYS A 225 36.79 38.60 8.84
N SER A 226 37.22 37.41 8.44
CA SER A 226 36.51 36.58 7.47
C SER A 226 35.12 36.16 7.97
N THR A 227 34.97 35.91 9.28
CA THR A 227 33.68 35.60 9.93
C THR A 227 32.73 36.80 9.88
N ILE A 228 33.22 38.00 10.22
CA ILE A 228 32.46 39.26 10.09
C ILE A 228 32.02 39.48 8.64
N CYS A 229 32.93 39.30 7.69
CA CYS A 229 32.61 39.43 6.27
C CYS A 229 31.65 38.35 5.77
N ASN A 230 31.65 37.15 6.36
CA ASN A 230 30.71 36.08 6.00
C ASN A 230 29.30 36.41 6.47
N PHE A 231 29.12 36.80 7.73
CA PHE A 231 27.83 37.25 8.27
C PHE A 231 27.22 38.38 7.42
N ILE A 232 28.02 39.38 7.04
CA ILE A 232 27.54 40.48 6.20
C ILE A 232 27.16 39.99 4.79
N LYS A 233 27.92 39.06 4.18
CA LYS A 233 27.54 38.45 2.88
C LYS A 233 26.26 37.62 2.95
N THR A 234 26.00 36.95 4.06
CA THR A 234 24.82 36.07 4.23
C THR A 234 23.53 36.87 4.33
N TYR A 235 23.53 37.97 5.09
CA TYR A 235 22.30 38.70 5.42
C TYR A 235 22.11 40.02 4.66
N PHE A 236 23.13 40.53 3.96
CA PHE A 236 23.09 41.82 3.28
C PHE A 236 23.54 41.78 1.82
N ASN A 237 22.85 42.54 0.98
CA ASN A 237 23.13 42.70 -0.45
C ASN A 237 24.41 43.54 -0.66
N VAL A 238 25.58 42.89 -0.73
CA VAL A 238 26.89 43.55 -0.87
C VAL A 238 27.72 43.02 -2.04
N VAL A 239 28.68 43.83 -2.51
CA VAL A 239 29.84 43.40 -3.30
C VAL A 239 31.06 43.32 -2.39
N PHE A 240 31.73 42.17 -2.38
CA PHE A 240 32.90 41.91 -1.53
C PHE A 240 34.20 42.16 -2.29
N ILE A 241 35.07 43.03 -1.75
CA ILE A 241 36.36 43.36 -2.34
C ILE A 241 37.47 43.12 -1.31
N GLU A 242 38.27 42.07 -1.51
CA GLU A 242 39.39 41.75 -0.63
C GLU A 242 40.73 42.24 -1.21
N ASN A 243 41.52 42.92 -0.37
CA ASN A 243 42.90 43.25 -0.67
C ASN A 243 43.80 42.04 -0.40
N THR A 244 44.37 41.49 -1.48
CA THR A 244 45.28 40.33 -1.47
C THR A 244 46.75 40.69 -1.67
N GLY A 245 47.10 41.97 -1.89
CA GLY A 245 48.52 42.40 -1.95
C GLY A 245 48.82 43.69 -2.73
N ASP A 246 48.06 44.02 -3.77
CA ASP A 246 48.25 45.28 -4.52
C ASP A 246 47.67 46.47 -3.75
N VAL A 247 48.49 47.04 -2.86
CA VAL A 247 48.13 48.15 -1.97
C VAL A 247 48.00 49.49 -2.70
N GLU A 248 48.71 49.69 -3.81
CA GLU A 248 48.81 51.00 -4.48
C GLU A 248 47.62 51.23 -5.42
N ASN A 249 47.21 50.22 -6.20
CA ASN A 249 46.09 50.35 -7.13
C ASN A 249 44.72 50.07 -6.48
N PHE A 250 44.67 49.52 -5.26
CA PHE A 250 43.42 49.12 -4.61
C PHE A 250 42.31 50.19 -4.60
N PRO A 251 42.58 51.50 -4.34
CA PRO A 251 41.54 52.52 -4.41
C PRO A 251 40.89 52.64 -5.79
N GLN A 252 41.63 52.44 -6.89
CA GLN A 252 41.05 52.46 -8.24
C GLN A 252 40.22 51.20 -8.52
N ARG A 253 40.64 50.03 -8.01
CA ARG A 253 39.85 48.79 -8.08
C ARG A 253 38.52 48.90 -7.33
N VAL A 254 38.47 49.65 -6.22
CA VAL A 254 37.19 49.97 -5.56
C VAL A 254 36.34 50.89 -6.46
N LEU A 255 36.94 51.93 -7.05
CA LEU A 255 36.22 52.86 -7.93
C LEU A 255 35.70 52.23 -9.24
N SER A 256 36.27 51.14 -9.75
CA SER A 256 35.77 50.47 -10.95
C SER A 256 34.48 49.67 -10.73
N GLU A 257 34.19 49.26 -9.49
CA GLU A 257 32.96 48.52 -9.15
C GLU A 257 31.76 49.45 -8.91
N LEU A 258 31.99 50.65 -8.34
CA LEU A 258 30.92 51.59 -7.93
C LEU A 258 29.91 51.99 -9.03
N PRO A 259 30.30 52.19 -10.31
CA PRO A 259 29.35 52.58 -11.37
C PRO A 259 28.33 51.50 -11.71
N ASN A 260 28.67 50.23 -11.48
CA ASN A 260 27.89 49.06 -11.91
C ASN A 260 26.98 48.50 -10.80
N LEU A 261 26.96 49.12 -9.62
CA LEU A 261 26.16 48.68 -8.48
C LEU A 261 24.66 48.88 -8.71
N PRO A 262 23.82 47.83 -8.56
CA PRO A 262 22.37 47.97 -8.44
C PRO A 262 22.00 48.87 -7.26
N LYS A 263 20.85 49.56 -7.38
CA LYS A 263 20.25 50.28 -6.25
C LYS A 263 20.02 49.32 -5.08
N GLY A 264 20.27 49.78 -3.85
CA GLY A 264 20.21 48.95 -2.64
C GLY A 264 21.49 48.17 -2.31
N ARG A 265 22.37 47.90 -3.30
CA ARG A 265 23.58 47.09 -3.08
C ARG A 265 24.76 47.90 -2.54
N GLY A 266 25.46 47.36 -1.55
CA GLY A 266 26.61 48.01 -0.89
C GLY A 266 27.97 47.45 -1.30
N VAL A 267 29.02 47.96 -0.63
CA VAL A 267 30.41 47.51 -0.80
C VAL A 267 31.00 47.12 0.55
N LEU A 268 31.58 45.92 0.61
CA LEU A 268 32.26 45.35 1.77
C LEU A 268 33.73 45.12 1.45
N ILE A 269 34.60 45.95 2.02
CA ILE A 269 36.05 45.92 1.80
C ILE A 269 36.73 45.14 2.92
N CYS A 270 37.61 44.19 2.58
CA CYS A 270 38.41 43.42 3.54
C CYS A 270 39.91 43.67 3.36
N ASN A 271 40.67 43.66 4.47
CA ASN A 271 42.12 43.89 4.54
C ASN A 271 42.59 45.28 4.03
N PHE A 272 41.68 46.25 3.92
CA PHE A 272 41.98 47.62 3.49
C PHE A 272 40.96 48.60 4.09
N PRO A 273 41.35 49.83 4.47
CA PRO A 273 42.72 50.35 4.53
C PRO A 273 43.47 49.84 5.77
N SER A 274 44.71 49.39 5.59
CA SER A 274 45.59 48.93 6.68
C SER A 274 46.47 50.04 7.29
N THR A 275 46.54 51.22 6.68
CA THR A 275 47.33 52.38 7.16
C THR A 275 46.60 53.71 6.99
N LYS A 276 47.01 54.72 7.78
CA LYS A 276 46.58 56.13 7.66
C LYS A 276 46.70 56.69 6.23
N ALA A 277 47.78 56.33 5.52
CA ALA A 277 48.00 56.74 4.13
C ALA A 277 46.95 56.15 3.18
N GLN A 278 46.68 54.85 3.29
CA GLN A 278 45.66 54.15 2.50
C GLN A 278 44.24 54.66 2.78
N LEU A 279 43.90 54.92 4.06
CA LEU A 279 42.61 55.52 4.43
C LEU A 279 42.45 56.89 3.74
N THR A 280 43.47 57.74 3.83
CA THR A 280 43.47 59.07 3.19
C THR A 280 43.41 58.98 1.66
N ALA A 281 44.02 57.95 1.05
CA ALA A 281 43.95 57.70 -0.39
C ALA A 281 42.54 57.25 -0.82
N LEU A 282 41.91 56.35 -0.07
CA LEU A 282 40.54 55.86 -0.32
C LEU A 282 39.52 56.99 -0.18
N GLU A 283 39.60 57.81 0.87
CA GLU A 283 38.77 59.01 1.02
C GLU A 283 38.91 59.96 -0.18
N ARG A 284 40.14 60.23 -0.64
CA ARG A 284 40.37 61.07 -1.84
C ARG A 284 39.78 60.44 -3.09
N ALA A 285 39.84 59.11 -3.23
CA ALA A 285 39.24 58.39 -4.36
C ALA A 285 37.71 58.54 -4.37
N LEU A 286 37.03 58.28 -3.25
CA LEU A 286 35.57 58.43 -3.11
C LEU A 286 35.12 59.90 -3.28
N GLN A 287 35.88 60.86 -2.75
CA GLN A 287 35.63 62.29 -2.94
C GLN A 287 35.95 62.80 -4.36
N SER A 288 36.71 62.03 -5.15
CA SER A 288 36.87 62.29 -6.59
C SER A 288 35.74 61.65 -7.39
N TYR A 289 35.27 60.46 -6.98
CA TYR A 289 34.08 59.82 -7.54
C TYR A 289 32.80 60.66 -7.38
N LEU A 290 32.60 61.31 -6.22
CA LEU A 290 31.51 62.28 -6.00
C LEU A 290 31.47 63.40 -7.07
N LYS A 291 32.61 63.79 -7.65
CA LYS A 291 32.71 64.84 -8.68
C LYS A 291 32.37 64.35 -10.09
N SER A 292 32.26 63.03 -10.31
CA SER A 292 32.00 62.42 -11.63
C SER A 292 30.58 62.62 -12.16
N LYS A 293 29.63 63.07 -11.32
CA LYS A 293 28.20 63.24 -11.63
C LYS A 293 27.46 61.97 -12.08
N GLN A 294 27.93 60.77 -11.71
CA GLN A 294 27.16 59.54 -11.86
C GLN A 294 26.03 59.46 -10.82
N ASP A 295 24.92 58.79 -11.15
CA ASP A 295 23.70 58.79 -10.31
C ASP A 295 23.95 58.22 -8.89
N ASN A 296 24.79 57.20 -8.76
CA ASN A 296 25.17 56.59 -7.48
C ASN A 296 26.23 57.39 -6.68
N ALA A 297 26.77 58.50 -7.23
CA ALA A 297 27.99 59.13 -6.70
C ALA A 297 27.80 59.88 -5.36
N GLN A 298 26.56 60.27 -5.00
CA GLN A 298 26.27 60.86 -3.69
C GLN A 298 26.30 59.81 -2.57
N GLN A 299 25.71 58.63 -2.84
CA GLN A 299 25.60 57.50 -1.90
C GLN A 299 26.98 56.95 -1.51
N PHE A 300 27.90 56.83 -2.47
CA PHE A 300 29.24 56.25 -2.26
C PHE A 300 30.35 57.31 -2.04
N SER A 301 29.98 58.47 -1.48
CA SER A 301 30.90 59.62 -1.31
C SER A 301 31.90 59.49 -0.15
N GLN A 302 31.67 58.57 0.78
CA GLN A 302 32.50 58.35 1.98
C GLN A 302 32.47 56.89 2.47
N ILE A 303 33.39 56.54 3.37
CA ILE A 303 33.33 55.29 4.13
C ILE A 303 32.28 55.47 5.22
N HIS A 304 31.35 54.53 5.33
CA HIS A 304 30.21 54.63 6.24
C HIS A 304 30.46 53.91 7.57
N LEU A 305 31.11 52.74 7.51
CA LEU A 305 31.39 51.90 8.68
C LEU A 305 32.78 51.27 8.59
N LEU A 306 33.57 51.40 9.66
CA LEU A 306 34.87 50.75 9.81
C LEU A 306 34.87 49.81 11.02
N PHE A 307 34.78 48.50 10.77
CA PHE A 307 34.99 47.47 11.77
C PHE A 307 36.49 47.23 11.97
N ARG A 308 37.00 47.44 13.19
CA ARG A 308 38.36 47.10 13.59
C ARG A 308 38.33 45.96 14.60
N CYS A 309 38.89 44.82 14.21
CA CYS A 309 39.15 43.71 15.12
C CYS A 309 40.38 44.04 15.97
N ILE A 310 40.26 43.84 17.29
CA ILE A 310 41.33 44.06 18.28
C ILE A 310 41.51 42.76 19.06
N MET A 311 42.75 42.28 19.11
CA MET A 311 43.12 41.00 19.71
C MET A 311 44.58 41.09 20.19
N SER A 312 44.98 40.32 21.20
CA SER A 312 46.40 40.19 21.57
C SER A 312 47.08 39.10 20.73
N TYR A 313 48.41 39.07 20.72
CA TYR A 313 49.16 38.00 20.04
C TYR A 313 48.87 36.62 20.65
N GLU A 314 48.87 36.53 21.99
CA GLU A 314 48.59 35.30 22.74
C GLU A 314 47.18 34.75 22.45
N ASP A 315 46.20 35.63 22.23
CA ASP A 315 44.84 35.21 21.90
C ASP A 315 44.72 34.70 20.45
N VAL A 316 45.57 35.17 19.55
CA VAL A 316 45.61 34.69 18.16
C VAL A 316 46.22 33.29 18.09
N GLU A 317 47.24 32.98 18.89
CA GLU A 317 47.77 31.62 18.99
C GLU A 317 46.68 30.64 19.49
N LYS A 318 45.91 31.03 20.52
CA LYS A 318 44.75 30.26 21.01
C LYS A 318 43.67 30.10 19.93
N GLN A 319 43.33 31.17 19.20
CA GLN A 319 42.31 31.19 18.14
C GLN A 319 42.74 30.48 16.85
N ILE A 320 44.03 30.20 16.66
CA ILE A 320 44.52 29.32 15.60
C ILE A 320 44.46 27.86 16.05
N ALA A 321 44.87 27.56 17.28
CA ALA A 321 44.94 26.19 17.81
C ALA A 321 43.60 25.44 17.81
N GLY A 322 42.46 26.14 17.93
CA GLY A 322 41.12 25.54 17.86
C GLY A 322 40.41 25.71 16.51
N ARG A 323 41.08 26.17 15.45
CA ARG A 323 40.45 26.60 14.18
C ARG A 323 40.31 25.47 13.15
N MET A 324 39.08 25.30 12.68
CA MET A 324 38.70 24.34 11.65
C MET A 324 38.14 25.07 10.42
N CYS A 325 38.29 24.49 9.23
CA CYS A 325 37.66 24.98 7.99
C CYS A 325 37.06 23.86 7.15
N THR A 326 36.00 24.16 6.41
CA THR A 326 35.51 23.29 5.34
C THR A 326 36.25 23.55 4.03
N PRO A 327 36.63 22.51 3.26
CA PRO A 327 37.42 22.68 2.03
C PRO A 327 36.65 23.40 0.92
N ASP A 328 35.36 23.10 0.74
CA ASP A 328 34.57 23.57 -0.41
C ASP A 328 34.10 25.03 -0.24
N ASN A 329 33.59 25.35 0.95
CA ASN A 329 32.88 26.61 1.22
C ASN A 329 33.69 27.63 2.02
N ASN A 330 34.92 27.29 2.47
CA ASN A 330 35.77 28.15 3.31
C ASN A 330 35.09 28.67 4.59
N LEU A 331 34.08 27.97 5.11
CA LEU A 331 33.43 28.32 6.39
C LEU A 331 34.40 28.02 7.54
N ILE A 332 34.47 28.94 8.50
CA ILE A 332 35.44 28.89 9.60
C ILE A 332 34.72 28.58 10.91
N PHE A 333 35.11 27.47 11.54
CA PHE A 333 34.64 27.03 12.84
C PHE A 333 35.78 27.10 13.86
N HIS A 334 35.42 27.16 15.14
CA HIS A 334 36.37 27.13 16.25
C HIS A 334 35.80 26.30 17.40
N GLN A 335 36.57 25.36 17.93
CA GLN A 335 36.12 24.35 18.92
C GLN A 335 35.31 24.94 20.11
N THR A 336 35.61 26.18 20.53
CA THR A 336 34.92 26.90 21.60
C THR A 336 34.02 28.07 21.14
N PHE A 337 34.53 28.94 20.26
CA PHE A 337 33.89 30.22 19.90
C PHE A 337 32.76 30.09 18.86
N ASN A 338 32.95 29.18 17.89
CA ASN A 338 31.98 28.87 16.84
C ASN A 338 32.04 27.36 16.55
N PRO A 339 31.58 26.50 17.47
CA PRO A 339 31.57 25.06 17.26
C PRO A 339 30.60 24.72 16.10
N PRO A 340 30.94 23.75 15.23
CA PRO A 340 30.02 23.32 14.18
C PRO A 340 28.73 22.77 14.79
N ASN A 341 27.58 23.19 14.27
CA ASN A 341 26.29 22.66 14.71
C ASN A 341 26.07 21.22 14.19
N VAL A 342 25.00 20.56 14.64
CA VAL A 342 24.72 19.15 14.34
C VAL A 342 24.58 18.85 12.84
N LEU A 343 24.14 19.84 12.04
CA LEU A 343 24.05 19.73 10.57
C LEU A 343 25.44 19.90 9.93
N GLN A 344 26.22 20.86 10.41
CA GLN A 344 27.57 21.17 9.94
C GLN A 344 28.61 20.11 10.35
N THR A 345 28.33 19.30 11.36
CA THR A 345 29.19 18.19 11.82
C THR A 345 29.26 17.04 10.78
N GLN A 346 28.42 17.06 9.75
CA GLN A 346 28.49 16.11 8.62
C GLN A 346 29.51 16.53 7.54
N LEU A 347 30.09 17.73 7.63
CA LEU A 347 31.07 18.25 6.68
C LEU A 347 32.49 17.83 7.07
N GLU A 348 33.37 17.56 6.09
CA GLU A 348 34.79 17.40 6.40
C GLU A 348 35.37 18.72 6.92
N LEU A 349 36.00 18.64 8.10
CA LEU A 349 36.61 19.77 8.79
C LEU A 349 38.11 19.52 8.91
N VAL A 350 38.90 20.45 8.38
CA VAL A 350 40.36 20.40 8.39
C VAL A 350 40.90 21.43 9.40
N GLU A 351 41.78 21.00 10.29
CA GLU A 351 42.51 21.90 11.19
C GLU A 351 43.58 22.70 10.42
N GLN A 352 43.66 24.02 10.64
CA GLN A 352 44.64 24.86 9.93
C GLN A 352 45.91 25.07 10.77
N PRO A 353 47.10 24.65 10.29
CA PRO A 353 48.36 24.87 11.01
C PRO A 353 48.73 26.37 11.08
N PRO A 354 49.47 26.80 12.12
CA PRO A 354 49.86 28.20 12.29
C PRO A 354 50.81 28.70 11.18
N PRO A 355 50.62 29.94 10.66
CA PRO A 355 51.57 30.56 9.73
C PRO A 355 52.96 30.74 10.35
N GLN A 356 54.00 30.31 9.65
CA GLN A 356 55.37 30.24 10.17
C GLN A 356 56.00 31.60 10.56
N ASP A 357 55.48 32.72 10.04
CA ASP A 357 55.94 34.09 10.33
C ASP A 357 54.94 34.95 11.14
N LEU A 358 53.91 34.33 11.76
CA LEU A 358 52.78 35.01 12.40
C LEU A 358 53.20 36.21 13.28
N GLN A 359 54.20 35.99 14.13
CA GLN A 359 54.68 36.94 15.14
C GLN A 359 55.23 38.25 14.52
N GLN A 360 55.99 38.16 13.42
CA GLN A 360 56.52 39.35 12.72
C GLN A 360 55.42 40.12 11.97
N ILE A 361 54.46 39.40 11.38
CA ILE A 361 53.30 39.98 10.71
C ILE A 361 52.43 40.72 11.75
N TYR A 362 52.28 40.14 12.95
CA TYR A 362 51.47 40.69 14.02
C TYR A 362 51.98 42.05 14.51
N HIS A 363 53.27 42.16 14.83
CA HIS A 363 53.85 43.43 15.30
C HIS A 363 53.72 44.56 14.28
N LYS A 364 53.90 44.27 12.98
CA LYS A 364 53.70 45.25 11.89
C LYS A 364 52.23 45.70 11.79
N ALA A 365 51.28 44.75 11.86
CA ALA A 365 49.85 45.05 11.83
C ALA A 365 49.39 45.87 13.05
N LEU A 366 49.90 45.55 14.24
CA LEU A 366 49.54 46.25 15.48
C LEU A 366 50.00 47.71 15.45
N GLN A 367 51.26 47.96 15.03
CA GLN A 367 51.83 49.30 14.87
C GLN A 367 51.10 50.15 13.83
N ALA A 368 50.64 49.56 12.73
CA ALA A 368 49.83 50.27 11.75
C ALA A 368 48.44 50.65 12.33
N SER A 369 47.84 49.76 13.13
CA SER A 369 46.48 49.90 13.64
C SER A 369 46.30 51.03 14.67
N SER A 370 47.30 51.32 15.50
CA SER A 370 47.21 52.33 16.57
C SER A 370 47.00 53.75 16.02
N THR A 371 47.41 54.02 14.78
CA THR A 371 47.24 55.35 14.17
C THR A 371 45.79 55.71 13.86
N PHE A 372 44.87 54.73 13.75
CA PHE A 372 43.49 54.95 13.27
C PHE A 372 42.59 55.70 14.26
N GLU A 373 42.78 55.53 15.57
CA GLU A 373 41.97 56.19 16.61
C GLU A 373 42.08 57.73 16.56
N SER A 374 43.14 58.26 15.93
CA SER A 374 43.37 59.70 15.76
C SER A 374 42.65 60.35 14.55
N ILE A 375 41.83 59.60 13.80
CA ILE A 375 41.42 59.98 12.43
C ILE A 375 39.89 60.00 12.21
N THR A 376 39.07 59.63 13.20
CA THR A 376 37.60 59.61 13.07
C THR A 376 37.03 61.00 12.81
N LYS A 377 36.72 61.29 11.54
CA LYS A 377 36.01 62.50 11.11
C LYS A 377 34.52 62.40 11.42
N LYS A 378 33.83 63.55 11.47
CA LYS A 378 32.37 63.61 11.46
C LYS A 378 31.83 62.94 10.18
N GLY A 379 31.14 61.81 10.32
CA GLY A 379 30.39 61.16 9.23
C GLY A 379 30.51 59.64 9.13
N SER A 380 31.55 59.02 9.70
CA SER A 380 31.79 57.57 9.62
C SER A 380 31.63 56.90 10.99
N LEU A 381 30.92 55.77 11.06
CA LEU A 381 30.88 54.93 12.25
C LEU A 381 32.17 54.11 12.38
N TYR A 382 32.70 54.02 13.60
CA TYR A 382 33.91 53.25 13.92
C TYR A 382 33.60 52.26 15.03
N ALA A 383 33.76 50.98 14.73
CA ALA A 383 33.33 49.87 15.56
C ALA A 383 34.54 49.02 15.97
N GLN A 384 34.91 49.06 17.26
CA GLN A 384 35.95 48.18 17.81
C GLN A 384 35.32 46.84 18.23
N ILE A 385 35.81 45.75 17.66
CA ILE A 385 35.42 44.38 18.00
C ILE A 385 36.58 43.75 18.79
N PRO A 386 36.42 43.50 20.10
CA PRO A 386 37.41 42.77 20.90
C PRO A 386 37.35 41.26 20.62
N LEU A 387 38.18 40.47 21.31
CA LEU A 387 37.90 39.05 21.51
C LEU A 387 36.56 38.89 22.26
N LEU A 388 35.76 37.89 21.88
CA LEU A 388 34.46 37.58 22.46
C LEU A 388 34.35 36.07 22.72
N ASP A 389 33.50 35.68 23.66
CA ASP A 389 33.38 34.28 24.11
C ASP A 389 32.66 33.37 23.10
N HIS A 390 31.67 33.92 22.37
CA HIS A 390 30.80 33.20 21.43
C HIS A 390 30.43 34.05 20.21
N ILE A 391 30.18 33.38 19.09
CA ILE A 391 29.79 33.99 17.81
C ILE A 391 28.50 34.84 17.91
N ASP A 392 27.49 34.42 18.68
CA ASP A 392 26.23 35.17 18.84
C ASP A 392 26.45 36.61 19.31
N ARG A 393 27.46 36.84 20.18
CA ARG A 393 27.83 38.18 20.64
C ARG A 393 28.53 39.00 19.56
N LEU A 394 29.31 38.35 18.69
CA LEU A 394 29.95 38.98 17.53
C LEU A 394 28.88 39.42 16.53
N GLU A 395 27.94 38.53 16.20
CA GLU A 395 26.82 38.82 15.29
C GLU A 395 25.93 39.93 15.83
N LEU A 396 25.57 39.90 17.12
CA LEU A 396 24.82 40.96 17.79
C LEU A 396 25.59 42.29 17.82
N MET A 397 26.92 42.28 17.96
CA MET A 397 27.73 43.50 17.83
C MET A 397 27.76 44.04 16.39
N ILE A 398 27.88 43.18 15.38
CA ILE A 398 27.81 43.59 13.97
C ILE A 398 26.43 44.21 13.68
N GLU A 399 25.36 43.52 14.07
CA GLU A 399 23.98 43.96 13.86
C GLU A 399 23.71 45.32 14.51
N ASN A 400 24.08 45.52 15.78
CA ASN A 400 23.86 46.79 16.47
C ASN A 400 24.63 47.97 15.84
N ASN A 401 25.86 47.74 15.36
CA ASN A 401 26.61 48.77 14.63
C ASN A 401 25.98 49.08 13.25
N ILE A 402 25.38 48.10 12.59
CA ILE A 402 24.64 48.32 11.34
C ILE A 402 23.34 49.07 11.60
N ARG A 403 22.58 48.75 12.66
CA ARG A 403 21.39 49.53 13.08
C ARG A 403 21.74 51.00 13.29
N GLN A 404 22.78 51.26 14.08
CA GLN A 404 23.26 52.61 14.35
C GLN A 404 23.66 53.38 13.07
N LEU A 405 24.11 52.69 12.03
CA LEU A 405 24.39 53.29 10.73
C LEU A 405 23.12 53.67 9.95
N TYR A 406 22.07 52.84 9.97
CA TYR A 406 20.76 53.20 9.42
C TYR A 406 20.16 54.42 10.14
N ASP A 407 20.19 54.42 11.48
CA ASP A 407 19.72 55.52 12.31
C ASP A 407 20.46 56.84 12.01
N GLN A 408 21.80 56.80 11.93
CA GLN A 408 22.62 57.96 11.56
C GLN A 408 22.37 58.45 10.13
N SER A 409 21.91 57.56 9.24
CA SER A 409 21.59 57.89 7.85
C SER A 409 20.14 58.31 7.64
N SER A 410 19.32 58.38 8.72
CA SER A 410 17.88 58.68 8.65
C SER A 410 17.08 57.72 7.74
N MET A 411 17.54 56.47 7.61
CA MET A 411 16.85 55.43 6.83
C MET A 411 16.19 54.41 7.78
N PRO A 412 15.00 53.90 7.45
CA PRO A 412 14.35 52.88 8.27
C PRO A 412 15.20 51.60 8.29
N VAL A 413 15.41 51.02 9.47
CA VAL A 413 16.15 49.76 9.62
C VAL A 413 15.37 48.63 8.94
N PRO A 414 15.90 47.96 7.91
CA PRO A 414 15.14 47.02 7.10
C PRO A 414 15.09 45.58 7.68
N PHE A 415 15.43 45.38 8.96
CA PHE A 415 15.50 44.06 9.60
C PHE A 415 15.17 44.08 11.10
N THR A 416 14.58 42.97 11.59
CA THR A 416 14.11 42.80 12.98
C THR A 416 15.15 42.18 13.89
N SER A 417 15.87 41.14 13.45
CA SER A 417 17.21 40.70 13.89
C SER A 417 17.65 39.53 12.99
N PHE A 418 18.96 39.31 12.85
CA PHE A 418 19.51 38.12 12.19
C PHE A 418 20.10 37.11 13.18
N VAL A 419 20.28 37.50 14.46
CA VAL A 419 20.79 36.63 15.52
C VAL A 419 19.69 35.69 15.99
N ASN A 420 19.36 34.72 15.14
CA ASN A 420 18.73 33.50 15.60
C ASN A 420 19.72 32.79 16.51
N TYR A 421 19.45 32.76 17.81
CA TYR A 421 20.10 31.82 18.73
C TYR A 421 19.75 30.41 18.25
N VAL A 422 20.62 29.83 17.42
CA VAL A 422 20.53 28.44 16.97
C VAL A 422 20.86 27.60 18.18
N ASP A 423 19.82 27.35 18.97
CA ASP A 423 19.87 26.61 20.21
C ASP A 423 20.39 25.19 19.90
N ASN A 424 21.68 25.01 20.15
CA ASN A 424 22.38 23.77 19.87
C ASN A 424 21.86 22.61 20.74
N GLU A 425 21.15 22.89 21.83
CA GLU A 425 20.47 21.86 22.62
C GLU A 425 19.16 21.44 21.94
N LYS A 426 18.38 22.40 21.42
CA LYS A 426 17.22 22.08 20.55
C LYS A 426 17.62 21.34 19.27
N LEU A 427 18.73 21.66 18.61
CA LEU A 427 19.20 20.89 17.44
C LEU A 427 19.71 19.49 17.81
N LYS A 428 20.40 19.33 18.96
CA LYS A 428 20.78 18.00 19.47
C LYS A 428 19.55 17.16 19.82
N TYR A 429 18.54 17.78 20.44
CA TYR A 429 17.26 17.14 20.74
C TYR A 429 16.50 16.76 19.46
N ALA A 430 16.40 17.66 18.47
CA ALA A 430 15.77 17.38 17.18
C ALA A 430 16.44 16.21 16.44
N LYS A 431 17.78 16.14 16.42
CA LYS A 431 18.49 14.95 15.94
C LYS A 431 18.15 13.72 16.78
N LYS A 432 18.18 13.80 18.12
CA LYS A 432 17.83 12.66 18.99
C LYS A 432 16.41 12.14 18.72
N CYS A 433 15.45 13.02 18.42
CA CYS A 433 14.10 12.64 17.99
C CYS A 433 14.10 11.92 16.63
N ASN A 434 14.85 12.41 15.64
CA ASN A 434 15.05 11.71 14.37
C ASN A 434 15.66 10.32 14.58
N ASP A 435 16.72 10.21 15.38
CA ASP A 435 17.46 8.97 15.56
C ASP A 435 16.58 7.91 16.28
N VAL A 436 15.82 8.33 17.31
CA VAL A 436 14.86 7.45 18.01
C VAL A 436 13.66 7.05 17.12
N LEU A 437 13.17 7.94 16.26
CA LEU A 437 12.14 7.61 15.27
C LEU A 437 12.65 6.57 14.26
N ASN A 438 13.92 6.69 13.82
CA ASN A 438 14.57 5.72 12.94
C ASN A 438 14.75 4.35 13.61
N ILE A 439 15.04 4.28 14.91
CA ILE A 439 15.07 3.00 15.65
C ILE A 439 13.70 2.30 15.60
N TRP A 440 12.58 3.03 15.75
CA TRP A 440 11.26 2.41 15.62
C TRP A 440 10.99 1.89 14.20
N ILE A 441 11.26 2.70 13.18
CA ILE A 441 10.92 2.39 11.79
C ILE A 441 11.85 1.33 11.19
N ASN A 442 13.16 1.38 11.46
CA ASN A 442 14.17 0.56 10.80
C ASN A 442 14.62 -0.65 11.63
N ASP A 443 14.67 -0.55 12.97
CA ASP A 443 15.15 -1.64 13.83
C ASP A 443 14.01 -2.43 14.50
N CYS A 444 13.01 -1.74 15.07
CA CYS A 444 11.89 -2.40 15.75
C CYS A 444 10.86 -2.98 14.77
N THR A 445 10.42 -2.20 13.78
CA THR A 445 9.29 -2.59 12.92
C THR A 445 9.57 -3.86 12.12
N PRO A 446 10.69 -3.99 11.37
CA PRO A 446 10.97 -5.17 10.52
C PRO A 446 10.97 -6.51 11.25
N VAL A 447 11.25 -6.53 12.57
CA VAL A 447 11.32 -7.76 13.37
C VAL A 447 9.94 -8.41 13.53
N PHE A 448 8.87 -7.61 13.68
CA PHE A 448 7.49 -8.14 13.76
C PHE A 448 6.69 -7.94 12.48
N SER A 449 6.99 -6.91 11.67
CA SER A 449 6.18 -6.57 10.49
C SER A 449 6.31 -7.59 9.39
N LYS A 450 7.52 -8.10 9.13
CA LYS A 450 7.84 -8.88 7.91
C LYS A 450 6.91 -10.07 7.68
N ASN A 451 6.69 -10.87 8.72
CA ASN A 451 5.83 -12.06 8.64
C ASN A 451 4.33 -11.69 8.54
N LEU A 452 3.91 -10.61 9.19
CA LEU A 452 2.52 -10.13 9.17
C LEU A 452 2.17 -9.46 7.84
N ALA A 453 3.11 -8.68 7.29
CA ALA A 453 3.02 -8.06 5.97
C ALA A 453 2.96 -9.13 4.87
N ASP A 454 3.85 -10.12 4.89
CA ASP A 454 3.84 -11.28 4.00
C ASP A 454 2.49 -12.03 4.07
N LEU A 455 2.00 -12.38 5.27
CA LEU A 455 0.70 -13.05 5.41
C LEU A 455 -0.50 -12.20 4.97
N TYR A 456 -0.50 -10.89 5.23
CA TYR A 456 -1.53 -9.96 4.76
C TYR A 456 -1.51 -9.84 3.23
N MET A 457 -0.35 -9.70 2.61
CA MET A 457 -0.22 -9.65 1.16
C MET A 457 -0.63 -10.98 0.51
N LYS A 458 -0.20 -12.12 1.07
CA LYS A 458 -0.66 -13.46 0.64
C LYS A 458 -2.18 -13.61 0.73
N THR A 459 -2.81 -13.06 1.77
CA THR A 459 -4.28 -13.04 1.91
C THR A 459 -4.94 -12.31 0.73
N ILE A 460 -4.40 -11.17 0.31
CA ILE A 460 -4.87 -10.43 -0.87
C ILE A 460 -4.63 -11.24 -2.16
N THR A 461 -3.42 -11.77 -2.36
CA THR A 461 -3.09 -12.51 -3.59
C THR A 461 -3.92 -13.78 -3.73
N VAL A 462 -4.11 -14.57 -2.66
CA VAL A 462 -4.95 -15.77 -2.67
C VAL A 462 -6.40 -15.42 -3.04
N LYS A 463 -7.00 -14.36 -2.47
CA LYS A 463 -8.35 -13.91 -2.85
C LYS A 463 -8.50 -13.66 -4.35
N ASN A 464 -7.51 -13.04 -4.97
CA ASN A 464 -7.50 -12.78 -6.41
C ASN A 464 -7.34 -14.08 -7.22
N GLN A 465 -6.45 -14.97 -6.79
CA GLN A 465 -6.17 -16.22 -7.52
C GLN A 465 -7.29 -17.27 -7.47
N ILE A 466 -8.22 -17.21 -6.51
CA ILE A 466 -9.39 -18.12 -6.46
C ILE A 466 -10.22 -18.04 -7.75
N ASN A 467 -10.50 -16.83 -8.24
CA ASN A 467 -11.30 -16.65 -9.46
C ASN A 467 -10.52 -17.11 -10.70
N TYR A 468 -9.25 -16.73 -10.80
CA TYR A 468 -8.35 -17.10 -11.90
C TYR A 468 -8.22 -18.62 -12.07
N LEU A 469 -7.92 -19.35 -10.98
CA LEU A 469 -7.79 -20.82 -11.04
C LEU A 469 -9.13 -21.51 -11.36
N ALA A 470 -10.26 -20.92 -10.97
CA ALA A 470 -11.58 -21.41 -11.37
C ALA A 470 -11.85 -21.19 -12.88
N GLU A 471 -11.41 -20.08 -13.46
CA GLU A 471 -11.53 -19.80 -14.90
C GLU A 471 -10.61 -20.69 -15.74
N GLN A 472 -9.34 -20.85 -15.34
CA GLN A 472 -8.40 -21.82 -15.93
C GLN A 472 -8.98 -23.24 -15.94
N ALA A 473 -9.60 -23.67 -14.82
CA ALA A 473 -10.28 -24.96 -14.74
C ALA A 473 -11.51 -25.09 -15.65
N ARG A 474 -12.28 -24.01 -15.86
CA ARG A 474 -13.39 -23.97 -16.85
C ARG A 474 -12.85 -24.10 -18.28
N GLU A 475 -11.79 -23.36 -18.63
CA GLU A 475 -11.18 -23.39 -19.96
C GLU A 475 -10.64 -24.79 -20.28
N LYS A 476 -9.82 -25.35 -19.38
CA LYS A 476 -9.29 -26.72 -19.43
C LYS A 476 -10.38 -27.76 -19.64
N PHE A 477 -11.47 -27.69 -18.86
CA PHE A 477 -12.61 -28.60 -19.03
C PHE A 477 -13.36 -28.36 -20.34
N SER A 478 -13.47 -27.12 -20.82
CA SER A 478 -14.15 -26.81 -22.08
C SER A 478 -13.44 -27.42 -23.29
N LEU A 479 -12.10 -27.40 -23.31
CA LEU A 479 -11.29 -28.05 -24.34
C LEU A 479 -11.42 -29.57 -24.28
N MET A 480 -11.38 -30.16 -23.07
CA MET A 480 -11.65 -31.59 -22.88
C MET A 480 -13.06 -31.98 -23.37
N LEU A 481 -14.07 -31.14 -23.10
CA LEU A 481 -15.48 -31.37 -23.46
C LEU A 481 -15.75 -31.17 -24.96
N ALA A 482 -15.00 -30.31 -25.64
CA ALA A 482 -15.14 -30.02 -27.07
C ALA A 482 -14.49 -31.05 -28.00
N ARG A 483 -13.71 -32.01 -27.49
CA ARG A 483 -13.09 -33.06 -28.32
C ARG A 483 -14.18 -33.89 -29.05
N PRO A 484 -14.00 -34.20 -30.34
CA PRO A 484 -14.91 -35.09 -31.07
C PRO A 484 -14.75 -36.54 -30.59
N ASP A 485 -15.67 -37.42 -31.01
CA ASP A 485 -15.69 -38.84 -30.64
C ASP A 485 -16.29 -39.73 -31.75
N SER A 486 -16.21 -41.05 -31.55
CA SER A 486 -16.61 -42.07 -32.53
C SER A 486 -18.06 -41.96 -33.04
N ARG A 487 -18.98 -41.29 -32.32
CA ARG A 487 -20.40 -41.24 -32.69
C ARG A 487 -20.63 -40.58 -34.06
N HIS A 488 -19.81 -39.61 -34.44
CA HIS A 488 -19.85 -39.00 -35.78
C HIS A 488 -19.43 -39.99 -36.88
N VAL A 489 -18.40 -40.81 -36.64
CA VAL A 489 -17.93 -41.82 -37.61
C VAL A 489 -18.98 -42.91 -37.78
N MET A 490 -19.51 -43.45 -36.67
CA MET A 490 -20.61 -44.43 -36.67
C MET A 490 -21.84 -43.91 -37.42
N ALA A 491 -22.18 -42.62 -37.25
CA ALA A 491 -23.28 -41.97 -37.94
C ALA A 491 -23.07 -41.86 -39.46
N GLU A 492 -21.86 -41.52 -39.91
CA GLU A 492 -21.53 -41.45 -41.35
C GLU A 492 -21.38 -42.83 -42.01
N GLU A 493 -20.96 -43.86 -41.27
CA GLU A 493 -20.95 -45.24 -41.75
C GLU A 493 -22.37 -45.80 -41.90
N PHE A 494 -23.24 -45.59 -40.90
CA PHE A 494 -24.65 -45.95 -40.99
C PHE A 494 -25.38 -45.19 -42.11
N ARG A 495 -25.03 -43.91 -42.35
CA ARG A 495 -25.61 -43.13 -43.46
C ARG A 495 -25.23 -43.70 -44.83
N LYS A 496 -24.04 -44.29 -44.98
CA LYS A 496 -23.58 -44.96 -46.21
C LYS A 496 -24.25 -46.33 -46.41
N ASN A 497 -24.38 -47.13 -45.33
CA ASN A 497 -24.99 -48.45 -45.34
C ASN A 497 -26.09 -48.56 -44.26
N PRO A 498 -27.32 -48.09 -44.54
CA PRO A 498 -28.41 -48.09 -43.54
C PRO A 498 -28.89 -49.50 -43.20
N ASN A 499 -28.45 -50.00 -42.05
CA ASN A 499 -28.84 -51.30 -41.48
C ASN A 499 -29.97 -51.12 -40.45
N ASP A 500 -30.09 -52.02 -39.46
CA ASP A 500 -31.16 -51.95 -38.45
C ASP A 500 -31.16 -50.62 -37.66
N TYR A 501 -32.13 -49.76 -37.99
CA TYR A 501 -32.41 -48.49 -37.34
C TYR A 501 -32.67 -48.61 -35.82
N GLY A 502 -33.21 -49.73 -35.35
CA GLY A 502 -33.47 -49.98 -33.94
C GLY A 502 -32.18 -50.21 -33.17
N LYS A 503 -31.35 -51.14 -33.65
CA LYS A 503 -30.01 -51.39 -33.11
C LYS A 503 -29.13 -50.14 -33.14
N PHE A 504 -29.00 -49.49 -34.29
CA PHE A 504 -28.09 -48.34 -34.43
C PHE A 504 -28.46 -47.15 -33.53
N PHE A 505 -29.76 -46.84 -33.38
CA PHE A 505 -30.18 -45.78 -32.46
C PHE A 505 -29.80 -46.09 -31.01
N LYS A 506 -29.94 -47.35 -30.58
CA LYS A 506 -29.49 -47.81 -29.26
C LYS A 506 -27.96 -47.75 -29.13
N GLU A 507 -27.23 -48.09 -30.18
CA GLU A 507 -25.75 -48.08 -30.21
C GLU A 507 -25.18 -46.67 -29.99
N ILE A 508 -25.78 -45.63 -30.62
CA ILE A 508 -25.42 -44.22 -30.38
C ILE A 508 -25.90 -43.73 -29.00
N TRP A 509 -27.06 -44.20 -28.53
CA TRP A 509 -27.60 -43.84 -27.21
C TRP A 509 -26.74 -44.36 -26.06
N ASP A 510 -26.43 -45.67 -26.07
CA ASP A 510 -25.59 -46.32 -25.07
C ASP A 510 -24.18 -45.72 -25.07
N LYS A 511 -23.58 -45.46 -26.25
CA LYS A 511 -22.28 -44.78 -26.38
C LYS A 511 -22.31 -43.35 -25.83
N SER A 512 -23.41 -42.63 -26.00
CA SER A 512 -23.56 -41.26 -25.46
C SER A 512 -23.67 -41.25 -23.93
N ILE A 513 -24.25 -42.29 -23.31
CA ILE A 513 -24.22 -42.46 -21.86
C ILE A 513 -22.80 -42.79 -21.37
N GLU A 514 -22.10 -43.70 -22.03
CA GLU A 514 -20.72 -44.08 -21.68
C GLU A 514 -19.77 -42.88 -21.65
N ILE A 515 -19.78 -42.07 -22.72
CA ILE A 515 -18.92 -40.88 -22.80
C ILE A 515 -19.36 -39.82 -21.78
N LYS A 516 -20.67 -39.60 -21.60
CA LYS A 516 -21.21 -38.69 -20.58
C LYS A 516 -20.71 -39.04 -19.17
N GLU A 517 -20.82 -40.30 -18.76
CA GLU A 517 -20.36 -40.74 -17.44
C GLU A 517 -18.85 -40.56 -17.26
N ASN A 518 -18.07 -40.81 -18.31
CA ASN A 518 -16.62 -40.61 -18.28
C ASN A 518 -16.23 -39.13 -18.17
N GLN A 519 -16.94 -38.23 -18.87
CA GLN A 519 -16.72 -36.79 -18.76
C GLN A 519 -17.23 -36.20 -17.43
N ILE A 520 -18.25 -36.79 -16.80
CA ILE A 520 -18.62 -36.45 -15.41
C ILE A 520 -17.47 -36.80 -14.44
N LYS A 521 -16.80 -37.95 -14.60
CA LYS A 521 -15.64 -38.32 -13.76
C LYS A 521 -14.50 -37.31 -13.91
N TRP A 522 -14.24 -36.81 -15.12
CA TRP A 522 -13.22 -35.79 -15.38
C TRP A 522 -13.41 -34.48 -14.59
N THR A 523 -14.65 -34.09 -14.26
CA THR A 523 -14.90 -32.88 -13.45
C THR A 523 -14.09 -32.86 -12.15
N SER A 524 -13.96 -34.02 -11.50
CA SER A 524 -13.28 -34.14 -10.21
C SER A 524 -11.75 -34.21 -10.36
N GLU A 525 -11.25 -34.71 -11.50
CA GLU A 525 -9.81 -34.71 -11.82
C GLU A 525 -9.34 -33.31 -12.24
N VAL A 526 -10.14 -32.55 -13.01
CA VAL A 526 -9.83 -31.15 -13.34
C VAL A 526 -9.85 -30.27 -12.09
N LEU A 527 -10.82 -30.46 -11.18
CA LEU A 527 -10.83 -29.77 -9.89
C LEU A 527 -9.59 -30.11 -9.06
N ARG A 528 -9.18 -31.39 -9.00
CA ARG A 528 -7.94 -31.81 -8.31
C ARG A 528 -6.68 -31.18 -8.92
N LYS A 529 -6.64 -31.01 -10.25
CA LYS A 529 -5.54 -30.38 -11.02
C LYS A 529 -5.66 -28.86 -11.18
N SER A 530 -6.64 -28.20 -10.56
CA SER A 530 -6.85 -26.75 -10.68
C SER A 530 -5.99 -25.91 -9.72
N GLY A 531 -5.35 -26.53 -8.74
CA GLY A 531 -4.64 -25.82 -7.67
C GLY A 531 -5.55 -25.17 -6.60
N LEU A 532 -6.87 -25.07 -6.81
CA LEU A 532 -7.81 -24.44 -5.87
C LEU A 532 -7.70 -25.00 -4.44
N SER A 533 -7.58 -26.32 -4.28
CA SER A 533 -7.41 -26.96 -2.97
C SER A 533 -6.04 -26.69 -2.32
N LEU A 534 -5.01 -26.34 -3.09
CA LEU A 534 -3.68 -26.04 -2.59
C LEU A 534 -3.62 -24.64 -1.95
N LEU A 535 -4.50 -23.71 -2.36
CA LEU A 535 -4.62 -22.37 -1.75
C LEU A 535 -4.90 -22.44 -0.23
N LYS A 536 -5.65 -23.46 0.22
CA LYS A 536 -5.89 -23.70 1.66
C LYS A 536 -4.60 -23.99 2.43
N GLY A 537 -3.74 -24.83 1.87
CA GLY A 537 -2.44 -25.15 2.44
C GLY A 537 -1.48 -23.96 2.51
N PHE A 538 -1.69 -22.94 1.66
CA PHE A 538 -0.84 -21.76 1.59
C PHE A 538 -0.95 -20.82 2.81
N MET A 539 -2.07 -20.88 3.54
CA MET A 539 -2.25 -20.23 4.85
C MET A 539 -1.96 -21.18 6.03
N GLY A 540 -1.32 -22.33 5.80
CA GLY A 540 -1.00 -23.32 6.83
C GLY A 540 -0.06 -22.78 7.93
N ARG A 541 -0.39 -23.04 9.20
CA ARG A 541 0.32 -22.55 10.40
C ARG A 541 0.45 -21.03 10.54
N SER A 542 -0.35 -20.25 9.80
CA SER A 542 -0.40 -18.79 9.96
C SER A 542 -0.70 -18.37 11.40
N GLU A 543 -1.49 -19.16 12.16
CA GLU A 543 -1.84 -18.95 13.56
C GLU A 543 -0.61 -18.69 14.44
N GLU A 544 0.39 -19.56 14.33
CA GLU A 544 1.63 -19.55 15.11
C GLU A 544 2.52 -18.37 14.70
N VAL A 545 2.61 -18.11 13.39
CA VAL A 545 3.39 -17.00 12.84
C VAL A 545 2.81 -15.64 13.22
N ILE A 546 1.49 -15.47 13.12
CA ILE A 546 0.77 -14.25 13.52
C ILE A 546 0.93 -14.04 15.03
N PHE A 547 0.66 -15.06 15.84
CA PHE A 547 0.78 -14.97 17.29
C PHE A 547 2.20 -14.60 17.74
N THR A 548 3.22 -15.30 17.23
CA THR A 548 4.63 -15.05 17.58
C THR A 548 5.04 -13.62 17.22
N SER A 549 4.69 -13.16 16.02
CA SER A 549 5.03 -11.80 15.56
C SER A 549 4.34 -10.72 16.40
N LEU A 550 3.08 -10.93 16.79
CA LEU A 550 2.35 -9.98 17.65
C LEU A 550 2.84 -9.98 19.11
N ILE A 551 3.32 -11.11 19.63
CA ILE A 551 3.98 -11.17 20.95
C ILE A 551 5.36 -10.49 20.90
N GLN A 552 6.14 -10.68 19.83
CA GLN A 552 7.39 -9.94 19.59
C GLN A 552 7.14 -8.41 19.58
N ARG A 553 6.09 -7.97 18.87
CA ARG A 553 5.65 -6.56 18.91
C ARG A 553 5.38 -6.07 20.33
N LEU A 554 4.64 -6.84 21.14
CA LEU A 554 4.32 -6.45 22.52
C LEU A 554 5.58 -6.25 23.39
N PHE A 555 6.59 -7.11 23.23
CA PHE A 555 7.90 -6.93 23.89
C PHE A 555 8.63 -5.68 23.38
N LEU A 556 8.67 -5.45 22.06
CA LEU A 556 9.29 -4.28 21.45
C LEU A 556 8.63 -2.96 21.90
N VAL A 557 7.31 -2.94 22.06
CA VAL A 557 6.58 -1.77 22.57
C VAL A 557 6.88 -1.53 24.06
N ASP A 558 6.97 -2.58 24.89
CA ASP A 558 7.37 -2.42 26.30
C ASP A 558 8.88 -2.10 26.46
N TRP A 559 9.73 -2.46 25.50
CA TRP A 559 11.13 -2.04 25.44
C TRP A 559 11.22 -0.56 25.05
N PHE A 560 10.67 -0.17 23.91
CA PHE A 560 10.73 1.19 23.36
C PHE A 560 10.20 2.24 24.35
N PHE A 561 9.09 1.96 25.05
CA PHE A 561 8.54 2.84 26.09
C PHE A 561 9.29 2.82 27.44
N LYS A 562 10.19 1.88 27.70
CA LYS A 562 11.13 1.99 28.83
C LYS A 562 12.32 2.86 28.44
N THR A 563 12.87 2.61 27.27
CA THR A 563 14.12 3.21 26.78
C THR A 563 13.97 4.69 26.43
N PHE A 564 12.94 5.05 25.66
CA PHE A 564 12.85 6.39 25.03
C PHE A 564 11.82 7.33 25.65
N LYS A 565 11.09 6.89 26.69
CA LYS A 565 10.13 7.75 27.41
C LYS A 565 10.80 8.98 28.05
N ASN A 566 12.04 8.83 28.53
CA ASN A 566 12.85 9.92 29.06
C ASN A 566 13.91 10.30 28.01
N MET A 567 13.54 11.16 27.04
CA MET A 567 14.41 11.54 25.93
C MET A 567 15.73 12.19 26.34
N GLU A 568 15.83 12.76 27.54
CA GLU A 568 17.09 13.26 28.11
C GLU A 568 18.06 12.11 28.38
N GLU A 569 17.63 11.10 29.14
CA GLU A 569 18.45 9.97 29.64
C GLU A 569 18.69 8.85 28.60
N ALA A 570 17.87 8.77 27.55
CA ALA A 570 17.90 7.67 26.59
C ALA A 570 19.24 7.52 25.84
N ASP A 571 19.80 6.30 25.77
CA ASP A 571 20.91 5.97 24.87
C ASP A 571 20.39 5.67 23.46
N ILE A 572 21.04 6.23 22.45
CA ILE A 572 20.71 6.07 21.03
C ILE A 572 21.37 4.80 20.45
N ASN A 573 22.43 4.29 21.10
CA ASN A 573 23.21 3.14 20.61
C ASN A 573 22.65 1.78 21.08
N CYS A 574 21.59 1.78 21.90
CA CYS A 574 20.95 0.57 22.39
C CYS A 574 20.20 -0.16 21.27
N LYS A 575 20.04 -1.48 21.41
CA LYS A 575 19.34 -2.33 20.45
C LYS A 575 18.08 -2.94 21.06
N PRO A 576 17.03 -3.23 20.26
CA PRO A 576 15.85 -3.93 20.75
C PRO A 576 16.21 -5.32 21.27
N GLU A 577 15.96 -5.55 22.56
CA GLU A 577 16.08 -6.86 23.20
C GLU A 577 14.72 -7.55 23.25
N ILE A 578 14.59 -8.70 22.60
CA ILE A 578 13.41 -9.56 22.68
C ILE A 578 13.80 -10.84 23.43
N PRO A 579 13.08 -11.25 24.49
CA PRO A 579 13.32 -12.53 25.15
C PRO A 579 13.08 -13.72 24.19
N GLU A 580 13.87 -14.77 24.31
CA GLU A 580 13.53 -16.06 23.70
C GLU A 580 12.31 -16.67 24.44
N PHE A 581 11.30 -17.09 23.68
CA PHE A 581 10.09 -17.71 24.22
C PHE A 581 9.59 -18.84 23.30
N ASP A 582 9.03 -19.88 23.91
CA ASP A 582 8.23 -20.88 23.20
C ASP A 582 6.78 -20.37 23.09
N ASN A 583 6.24 -20.35 21.88
CA ASN A 583 4.87 -19.87 21.63
C ASN A 583 3.79 -20.86 22.08
N HIS A 584 4.15 -22.13 22.33
CA HIS A 584 3.26 -23.12 22.93
C HIS A 584 3.28 -23.07 24.47
N ASN A 585 4.32 -22.47 25.09
CA ASN A 585 4.46 -22.37 26.54
C ASN A 585 3.82 -21.08 27.11
N LEU A 586 2.49 -21.07 27.18
CA LEU A 586 1.75 -19.89 27.64
C LEU A 586 2.00 -19.50 29.11
N SER A 587 2.40 -20.44 29.97
CA SER A 587 2.79 -20.13 31.36
C SER A 587 4.12 -19.36 31.42
N GLN A 588 5.12 -19.74 30.60
CA GLN A 588 6.37 -18.97 30.44
C GLN A 588 6.10 -17.56 29.88
N LEU A 589 5.19 -17.44 28.90
CA LEU A 589 4.77 -16.13 28.39
C LEU A 589 4.06 -15.28 29.46
N SER A 590 3.22 -15.88 30.30
CA SER A 590 2.62 -15.21 31.46
C SER A 590 3.67 -14.65 32.43
N GLU A 591 4.71 -15.44 32.74
CA GLU A 591 5.81 -15.02 33.62
C GLU A 591 6.64 -13.88 32.99
N LEU A 592 7.04 -14.01 31.73
CA LEU A 592 7.80 -13.00 30.98
C LEU A 592 7.05 -11.65 30.89
N LEU A 593 5.72 -11.71 30.67
CA LEU A 593 4.84 -10.54 30.60
C LEU A 593 4.40 -10.02 31.99
N LYS A 594 4.75 -10.73 33.07
CA LYS A 594 4.46 -10.40 34.48
C LYS A 594 2.96 -10.26 34.79
N VAL A 595 2.17 -11.12 34.17
CA VAL A 595 0.75 -11.36 34.50
C VAL A 595 0.64 -12.62 35.38
N LYS A 596 -0.57 -13.04 35.78
CA LYS A 596 -0.75 -14.34 36.47
C LYS A 596 -0.54 -15.49 35.46
N ASP A 597 -0.35 -16.72 35.93
CA ASP A 597 -0.35 -17.87 35.03
C ASP A 597 -1.73 -18.04 34.38
N PHE A 598 -1.78 -17.90 33.05
CA PHE A 598 -2.98 -18.11 32.26
C PHE A 598 -3.55 -19.52 32.45
N ILE A 599 -2.69 -20.53 32.63
CA ILE A 599 -3.10 -21.92 32.79
C ILE A 599 -3.73 -22.17 34.17
N GLU A 600 -3.35 -21.42 35.21
CA GLU A 600 -4.08 -21.42 36.49
C GLU A 600 -5.44 -20.73 36.35
N VAL A 601 -5.48 -19.55 35.71
CA VAL A 601 -6.72 -18.78 35.50
C VAL A 601 -7.75 -19.54 34.63
N LEU A 602 -7.30 -20.34 33.65
CA LEU A 602 -8.18 -21.24 32.90
C LEU A 602 -8.77 -22.34 33.78
N LYS A 603 -7.96 -23.02 34.60
CA LYS A 603 -8.44 -24.06 35.54
C LYS A 603 -9.46 -23.49 36.53
N GLU A 604 -9.21 -22.29 37.08
CA GLU A 604 -10.18 -21.61 37.96
C GLU A 604 -11.52 -21.35 37.25
N LYS A 605 -11.50 -20.88 35.99
CA LYS A 605 -12.71 -20.65 35.19
C LYS A 605 -13.47 -21.95 34.90
N GLU A 606 -12.79 -23.03 34.52
CA GLU A 606 -13.43 -24.32 34.24
C GLU A 606 -14.05 -24.94 35.50
N ILE A 607 -13.40 -24.81 36.66
CA ILE A 607 -13.96 -25.21 37.96
C ILE A 607 -15.24 -24.39 38.27
N LEU A 608 -15.20 -23.07 38.07
CA LEU A 608 -16.35 -22.17 38.27
C LEU A 608 -17.52 -22.47 37.31
N GLU A 609 -17.26 -22.83 36.06
CA GLU A 609 -18.30 -23.28 35.12
C GLU A 609 -18.83 -24.67 35.45
N GLY A 610 -17.96 -25.60 35.85
CA GLY A 610 -18.34 -26.94 36.30
C GLY A 610 -19.27 -26.88 37.52
N GLU A 611 -18.93 -26.07 38.52
CA GLU A 611 -19.79 -25.80 39.68
C GLU A 611 -21.13 -25.19 39.26
N GLN A 612 -21.16 -24.27 38.30
CA GLN A 612 -22.42 -23.68 37.81
C GLN A 612 -23.30 -24.72 37.10
N ARG A 613 -22.71 -25.61 36.30
CA ARG A 613 -23.43 -26.74 35.67
C ARG A 613 -23.96 -27.72 36.73
N GLN A 614 -23.21 -28.02 37.79
CA GLN A 614 -23.67 -28.83 38.92
C GLN A 614 -24.76 -28.14 39.76
N LYS A 615 -24.66 -26.83 40.01
CA LYS A 615 -25.67 -26.04 40.73
C LYS A 615 -26.97 -25.89 39.92
N ASN A 616 -26.90 -25.84 38.60
CA ASN A 616 -28.08 -25.80 37.73
C ASN A 616 -28.76 -27.17 37.56
N THR A 617 -28.00 -28.26 37.47
CA THR A 617 -28.58 -29.62 37.50
C THR A 617 -29.20 -29.94 38.86
N SER A 618 -28.55 -29.59 39.97
CA SER A 618 -29.09 -29.75 41.33
C SER A 618 -30.41 -28.99 41.55
N LYS A 619 -30.61 -27.85 40.89
CA LYS A 619 -31.87 -27.09 40.95
C LYS A 619 -33.02 -27.81 40.24
N ASN A 620 -32.77 -28.49 39.12
CA ASN A 620 -33.81 -29.26 38.42
C ASN A 620 -34.30 -30.49 39.21
N THR A 621 -33.53 -30.97 40.19
CA THR A 621 -33.96 -32.02 41.13
C THR A 621 -34.75 -31.52 42.34
N LEU A 622 -34.91 -30.20 42.54
CA LEU A 622 -35.65 -29.61 43.68
C LEU A 622 -36.74 -28.58 43.26
N SER A 623 -37.45 -28.84 42.16
CA SER A 623 -38.61 -28.04 41.76
C SER A 623 -39.85 -28.88 41.44
N ASN A 624 -40.27 -29.76 42.38
CA ASN A 624 -41.53 -30.49 42.25
C ASN A 624 -42.33 -30.57 43.56
N ASN A 625 -42.57 -29.41 44.19
CA ASN A 625 -43.64 -29.26 45.19
C ASN A 625 -44.16 -27.80 45.33
N LYS A 626 -45.39 -27.60 44.85
CA LYS A 626 -46.43 -26.65 45.32
C LYS A 626 -46.15 -25.13 45.48
N SER A 627 -46.80 -24.40 44.57
CA SER A 627 -47.73 -23.26 44.80
C SER A 627 -47.22 -21.88 45.29
N ASN A 628 -47.55 -20.87 44.47
CA ASN A 628 -48.04 -19.52 44.76
C ASN A 628 -47.53 -18.78 46.02
N ILE A 629 -46.85 -17.64 45.79
CA ILE A 629 -47.28 -16.30 46.22
C ILE A 629 -46.49 -15.23 45.44
N GLU A 630 -47.09 -14.06 45.24
CA GLU A 630 -46.49 -12.93 44.49
C GLU A 630 -45.54 -12.04 45.35
N PRO A 631 -44.76 -11.12 44.75
CA PRO A 631 -43.49 -10.65 45.32
C PRO A 631 -43.61 -9.44 46.26
N PRO A 632 -42.47 -8.99 46.81
CA PRO A 632 -42.12 -7.58 46.57
C PRO A 632 -40.68 -7.35 46.09
N LYS A 633 -40.50 -6.21 45.40
CA LYS A 633 -39.21 -5.62 45.03
C LYS A 633 -38.58 -4.94 46.27
N PHE A 634 -37.26 -4.90 46.40
CA PHE A 634 -36.54 -3.66 46.75
C PHE A 634 -35.03 -3.71 46.41
N GLN A 635 -34.29 -2.65 46.75
CA GLN A 635 -32.98 -2.31 46.17
C GLN A 635 -31.80 -2.30 47.17
N LYS A 636 -30.58 -2.38 46.60
CA LYS A 636 -29.35 -1.64 46.98
C LYS A 636 -28.47 -2.08 48.19
N LYS A 637 -27.16 -2.15 47.85
CA LYS A 637 -25.97 -1.55 48.52
C LYS A 637 -25.27 -2.24 49.70
N LEU A 638 -23.95 -2.43 49.50
CA LEU A 638 -22.81 -2.31 50.45
C LEU A 638 -22.75 -3.30 51.65
N ALA A 639 -21.60 -3.51 52.33
CA ALA A 639 -20.16 -3.55 51.96
C ALA A 639 -19.33 -3.95 53.20
N PHE A 640 -18.06 -4.39 52.99
CA PHE A 640 -17.08 -4.77 54.04
C PHE A 640 -17.53 -6.00 54.90
N SER A 641 -16.71 -6.70 55.70
CA SER A 641 -15.26 -6.64 56.03
C SER A 641 -14.73 -8.10 56.08
N LYS A 642 -13.51 -8.47 55.68
CA LYS A 642 -12.21 -8.25 56.36
C LYS A 642 -12.18 -8.78 57.81
N ILE A 643 -11.42 -9.88 58.08
CA ILE A 643 -10.40 -10.05 59.17
C ILE A 643 -9.99 -11.53 59.38
N ASN A 644 -8.66 -11.75 59.45
CA ASN A 644 -7.82 -12.77 60.13
C ASN A 644 -8.41 -14.16 60.51
N LYS A 645 -7.75 -15.28 60.11
CA LYS A 645 -6.49 -15.83 60.68
C LYS A 645 -6.56 -16.16 62.18
N VAL A 646 -6.59 -17.45 62.50
CA VAL A 646 -5.80 -18.07 63.58
C VAL A 646 -5.15 -19.34 62.98
N GLN A 647 -3.89 -19.59 63.33
CA GLN A 647 -3.24 -20.88 63.12
C GLN A 647 -3.18 -21.58 64.47
N GLU A 648 -3.38 -22.90 64.51
CA GLU A 648 -2.84 -23.69 65.61
C GLU A 648 -2.34 -25.05 65.08
N LYS A 649 -1.34 -25.60 65.78
CA LYS A 649 -0.44 -26.63 65.26
C LYS A 649 -0.21 -27.68 66.34
N ILE A 650 -0.73 -28.88 66.14
CA ILE A 650 -0.47 -30.04 67.00
C ILE A 650 0.08 -31.17 66.12
N THR A 651 1.11 -31.84 66.62
CA THR A 651 1.79 -32.97 65.97
C THR A 651 2.01 -34.04 67.02
N ILE A 652 1.42 -35.23 66.83
CA ILE A 652 1.67 -36.44 67.61
C ILE A 652 1.77 -37.60 66.60
N GLU A 653 2.59 -38.61 66.95
CA GLU A 653 3.11 -39.69 66.11
C GLU A 653 2.22 -40.97 66.10
N PRO A 654 2.59 -42.09 65.40
CA PRO A 654 1.62 -42.80 64.56
C PRO A 654 1.28 -44.25 64.97
N GLU A 655 0.18 -44.78 64.42
CA GLU A 655 -0.06 -46.17 63.97
C GLU A 655 -1.56 -46.34 63.57
N PRO A 656 -1.96 -47.38 62.81
CA PRO A 656 -1.44 -47.86 61.53
C PRO A 656 -2.52 -47.75 60.41
N GLU A 657 -2.22 -48.19 59.17
CA GLU A 657 -3.17 -48.09 58.04
C GLU A 657 -4.39 -49.02 58.15
N PRO A 658 -5.60 -48.51 57.86
CA PRO A 658 -6.68 -49.26 57.24
C PRO A 658 -6.72 -48.96 55.72
N GLU A 659 -6.80 -50.03 54.93
CA GLU A 659 -6.81 -50.12 53.46
C GLU A 659 -7.31 -48.88 52.69
N LYS A 660 -6.47 -48.38 51.76
CA LYS A 660 -6.92 -47.42 50.73
C LYS A 660 -8.09 -48.02 49.93
N PRO A 661 -9.24 -47.33 49.79
CA PRO A 661 -10.14 -47.61 48.68
C PRO A 661 -9.39 -47.34 47.36
N PRO A 662 -9.74 -48.03 46.26
CA PRO A 662 -9.02 -47.89 45.00
C PRO A 662 -9.03 -46.43 44.55
N GLN A 663 -7.84 -45.85 44.37
CA GLN A 663 -7.72 -44.54 43.75
C GLN A 663 -8.13 -44.69 42.29
N GLU A 664 -9.33 -44.22 41.95
CA GLU A 664 -9.68 -43.94 40.56
C GLU A 664 -8.56 -43.05 39.96
N PRO A 665 -8.10 -43.32 38.73
CA PRO A 665 -7.01 -42.56 38.15
C PRO A 665 -7.45 -41.10 38.01
N VAL A 666 -6.80 -40.21 38.77
CA VAL A 666 -7.01 -38.75 38.69
C VAL A 666 -6.93 -38.36 37.21
N PRO A 667 -7.99 -37.82 36.59
CA PRO A 667 -8.01 -37.59 35.17
C PRO A 667 -6.87 -36.64 34.76
N GLN A 668 -5.89 -37.15 34.02
CA GLN A 668 -4.87 -36.33 33.38
C GLN A 668 -5.51 -35.57 32.22
N PHE A 669 -6.12 -34.42 32.52
CA PHE A 669 -6.80 -33.57 31.55
C PHE A 669 -5.81 -33.07 30.49
N LYS A 670 -6.04 -33.49 29.24
CA LYS A 670 -5.25 -33.10 28.08
C LYS A 670 -5.73 -31.76 27.53
N PHE A 671 -5.05 -30.67 27.89
CA PHE A 671 -5.18 -29.37 27.19
C PHE A 671 -4.72 -29.45 25.72
N GLU A 672 -4.01 -30.51 25.34
CA GLU A 672 -3.51 -30.86 23.99
C GLU A 672 -4.60 -30.99 22.89
N SER A 673 -5.89 -30.82 23.22
CA SER A 673 -7.01 -31.05 22.28
C SER A 673 -7.69 -29.78 21.75
N LEU A 674 -7.28 -28.58 22.20
CA LEU A 674 -7.83 -27.32 21.69
C LEU A 674 -7.04 -26.82 20.45
N PRO A 675 -7.70 -26.34 19.38
CA PRO A 675 -7.00 -25.73 18.25
C PRO A 675 -6.19 -24.51 18.68
N HIS A 676 -4.95 -24.39 18.19
CA HIS A 676 -4.04 -23.27 18.50
C HIS A 676 -4.69 -21.90 18.26
N GLU A 677 -5.52 -21.78 17.21
CA GLU A 677 -6.32 -20.58 16.90
C GLU A 677 -7.15 -20.07 18.10
N VAL A 678 -7.84 -20.97 18.78
CA VAL A 678 -8.73 -20.66 19.91
C VAL A 678 -7.90 -20.35 21.15
N LEU A 679 -6.86 -21.15 21.40
CA LEU A 679 -6.00 -21.02 22.57
C LEU A 679 -5.23 -19.69 22.57
N PHE A 680 -4.64 -19.31 21.44
CA PHE A 680 -3.97 -18.02 21.26
C PHE A 680 -4.94 -16.85 21.39
N LYS A 681 -6.16 -16.94 20.82
CA LYS A 681 -7.18 -15.88 20.99
C LYS A 681 -7.55 -15.68 22.45
N GLN A 682 -7.81 -16.76 23.20
CA GLN A 682 -8.11 -16.69 24.63
C GLN A 682 -6.96 -16.10 25.46
N PHE A 683 -5.71 -16.37 25.08
CA PHE A 683 -4.53 -15.77 25.71
C PHE A 683 -4.43 -14.26 25.43
N LEU A 684 -4.67 -13.81 24.20
CA LEU A 684 -4.67 -12.38 23.85
C LEU A 684 -5.83 -11.62 24.52
N GLU A 685 -7.02 -12.21 24.61
CA GLU A 685 -8.15 -11.68 25.38
C GLU A 685 -7.82 -11.57 26.89
N TYR A 686 -7.13 -12.58 27.44
CA TYR A 686 -6.64 -12.57 28.81
C TYR A 686 -5.61 -11.46 29.05
N LEU A 687 -4.59 -11.32 28.18
CA LEU A 687 -3.60 -10.24 28.26
C LEU A 687 -4.26 -8.85 28.22
N PHE A 688 -5.23 -8.62 27.33
CA PHE A 688 -5.97 -7.35 27.29
C PHE A 688 -6.77 -7.06 28.58
N SER A 689 -7.17 -8.11 29.31
CA SER A 689 -7.90 -7.98 30.58
C SER A 689 -6.99 -7.65 31.78
N GLU A 690 -5.79 -8.24 31.87
CA GLU A 690 -4.84 -8.02 32.99
C GLU A 690 -3.84 -6.88 32.73
N MET A 691 -3.61 -6.44 31.48
CA MET A 691 -2.66 -5.37 31.16
C MET A 691 -3.08 -4.01 31.74
N THR A 692 -2.40 -3.59 32.80
CA THR A 692 -2.65 -2.33 33.52
C THR A 692 -1.93 -1.12 32.92
N LYS A 693 -0.77 -1.30 32.27
CA LYS A 693 -0.02 -0.20 31.64
C LYS A 693 -0.79 0.35 30.42
N LYS A 694 -1.03 1.67 30.36
CA LYS A 694 -1.85 2.30 29.28
C LYS A 694 -1.35 1.99 27.87
N ASN A 695 -0.03 2.05 27.65
CA ASN A 695 0.61 1.78 26.35
C ASN A 695 0.44 0.31 25.92
N LEU A 696 0.72 -0.65 26.81
CA LEU A 696 0.56 -2.08 26.50
C LEU A 696 -0.90 -2.51 26.40
N ARG A 697 -1.81 -1.87 27.14
CA ARG A 697 -3.24 -2.15 27.03
C ARG A 697 -3.82 -1.67 25.69
N ALA A 698 -3.31 -0.56 25.16
CA ALA A 698 -3.61 -0.14 23.79
C ALA A 698 -3.00 -1.10 22.75
N ASP A 699 -1.79 -1.61 22.98
CA ASP A 699 -1.14 -2.56 22.06
C ASP A 699 -1.82 -3.93 22.05
N THR A 700 -2.12 -4.51 23.21
CA THR A 700 -2.88 -5.78 23.30
C THR A 700 -4.26 -5.70 22.68
N LYS A 701 -4.93 -4.53 22.71
CA LYS A 701 -6.17 -4.30 21.94
C LYS A 701 -5.90 -4.40 20.43
N LEU A 702 -4.89 -3.67 19.91
CA LEU A 702 -4.50 -3.71 18.50
C LEU A 702 -4.10 -5.12 18.05
N ILE A 703 -3.28 -5.81 18.85
CA ILE A 703 -2.83 -7.18 18.65
C ILE A 703 -4.02 -8.14 18.56
N LEU A 704 -4.98 -8.05 19.48
CA LEU A 704 -6.21 -8.87 19.45
C LEU A 704 -7.07 -8.57 18.21
N GLN A 705 -7.14 -7.31 17.78
CA GLN A 705 -7.83 -6.91 16.55
C GLN A 705 -7.15 -7.48 15.30
N ILE A 706 -5.82 -7.31 15.14
CA ILE A 706 -5.05 -7.83 14.00
C ILE A 706 -5.10 -9.37 13.96
N TYR A 707 -4.93 -10.02 15.11
CA TYR A 707 -5.05 -11.48 15.22
C TYR A 707 -6.42 -11.96 14.76
N THR A 708 -7.49 -11.37 15.31
CA THR A 708 -8.87 -11.75 14.96
C THR A 708 -9.14 -11.52 13.47
N PHE A 709 -8.73 -10.38 12.91
CA PHE A 709 -8.90 -10.05 11.49
C PHE A 709 -8.21 -11.08 10.57
N LEU A 710 -6.92 -11.37 10.78
CA LEU A 710 -6.18 -12.30 9.92
C LEU A 710 -6.70 -13.75 10.01
N ILE A 711 -7.21 -14.16 11.17
CA ILE A 711 -7.84 -15.47 11.37
C ILE A 711 -9.23 -15.55 10.73
N GLU A 712 -10.05 -14.51 10.84
CA GLU A 712 -11.36 -14.45 10.16
C GLU A 712 -11.19 -14.38 8.64
N GLU A 713 -10.17 -13.68 8.14
CA GLU A 713 -9.82 -13.64 6.71
C GLU A 713 -9.33 -14.99 6.18
N LYS A 714 -8.52 -15.74 6.95
CA LYS A 714 -8.16 -17.11 6.60
C LYS A 714 -9.39 -18.01 6.47
N LYS A 715 -10.32 -17.93 7.42
CA LYS A 715 -11.59 -18.69 7.37
C LYS A 715 -12.43 -18.31 6.16
N LEU A 716 -12.53 -17.02 5.85
CA LEU A 716 -13.23 -16.53 4.66
C LEU A 716 -12.59 -17.03 3.36
N ILE A 717 -11.26 -17.13 3.28
CA ILE A 717 -10.54 -17.77 2.17
C ILE A 717 -10.89 -19.26 2.09
N ASP A 718 -10.82 -20.00 3.19
CA ASP A 718 -11.11 -21.45 3.21
C ASP A 718 -12.57 -21.76 2.81
N GLU A 719 -13.54 -20.99 3.29
CA GLU A 719 -14.95 -21.08 2.90
C GLU A 719 -15.16 -20.70 1.43
N ASN A 720 -14.50 -19.65 0.94
CA ASN A 720 -14.61 -19.21 -0.45
C ASN A 720 -14.00 -20.23 -1.43
N VAL A 721 -12.90 -20.89 -1.05
CA VAL A 721 -12.30 -22.00 -1.82
C VAL A 721 -13.28 -23.18 -1.91
N ASP A 722 -13.84 -23.65 -0.79
CA ASP A 722 -14.80 -24.77 -0.80
C ASP A 722 -16.05 -24.42 -1.63
N LYS A 723 -16.58 -23.21 -1.44
CA LYS A 723 -17.73 -22.71 -2.19
C LYS A 723 -17.45 -22.68 -3.70
N ASN A 724 -16.28 -22.21 -4.12
CA ASN A 724 -15.89 -22.22 -5.54
C ASN A 724 -15.70 -23.65 -6.08
N ILE A 725 -15.07 -24.55 -5.33
CA ILE A 725 -14.92 -25.96 -5.73
C ILE A 725 -16.30 -26.64 -5.91
N VAL A 726 -17.24 -26.44 -4.98
CA VAL A 726 -18.59 -27.00 -5.04
C VAL A 726 -19.41 -26.37 -6.18
N GLN A 727 -19.34 -25.05 -6.33
CA GLN A 727 -20.03 -24.33 -7.42
C GLN A 727 -19.49 -24.77 -8.78
N LEU A 728 -18.18 -24.76 -8.98
CA LEU A 728 -17.53 -25.16 -10.23
C LEU A 728 -17.83 -26.63 -10.56
N LYS A 729 -17.83 -27.54 -9.57
CA LYS A 729 -18.26 -28.94 -9.78
C LYS A 729 -19.70 -29.03 -10.31
N SER A 730 -20.60 -28.18 -9.82
CA SER A 730 -21.97 -28.09 -10.31
C SER A 730 -22.07 -27.49 -11.71
N GLU A 731 -21.26 -26.46 -12.03
CA GLU A 731 -21.19 -25.83 -13.35
C GLU A 731 -20.68 -26.82 -14.42
N LEU A 732 -19.54 -27.46 -14.19
CA LEU A 732 -18.95 -28.40 -15.15
C LEU A 732 -19.86 -29.62 -15.39
N ALA A 733 -20.55 -30.12 -14.36
CA ALA A 733 -21.54 -31.19 -14.52
C ALA A 733 -22.74 -30.74 -15.38
N LYS A 734 -23.25 -29.52 -15.18
CA LYS A 734 -24.34 -28.94 -16.00
C LYS A 734 -23.91 -28.75 -17.45
N TRP A 735 -22.65 -28.39 -17.73
CA TRP A 735 -22.13 -28.30 -19.10
C TRP A 735 -22.16 -29.65 -19.81
N VAL A 736 -21.78 -30.72 -19.13
CA VAL A 736 -21.90 -32.09 -19.65
C VAL A 736 -23.37 -32.45 -19.90
N ASP A 737 -24.25 -32.26 -18.92
CA ASP A 737 -25.69 -32.53 -19.08
C ASP A 737 -26.30 -31.76 -20.27
N LYS A 738 -25.95 -30.47 -20.41
CA LYS A 738 -26.39 -29.58 -21.50
C LYS A 738 -25.93 -30.09 -22.86
N LYS A 739 -24.64 -30.41 -23.03
CA LYS A 739 -24.06 -30.95 -24.27
C LYS A 739 -24.80 -32.22 -24.69
N TYR A 740 -24.78 -33.26 -23.87
CA TYR A 740 -25.32 -34.58 -24.25
C TYR A 740 -26.83 -34.56 -24.48
N SER A 741 -27.58 -33.74 -23.75
CA SER A 741 -29.02 -33.56 -23.98
C SER A 741 -29.30 -32.95 -25.36
N LYS A 742 -28.53 -31.91 -25.75
CA LYS A 742 -28.67 -31.25 -27.05
C LYS A 742 -28.21 -32.13 -28.21
N GLU A 743 -27.05 -32.78 -28.08
CA GLU A 743 -26.56 -33.72 -29.09
C GLU A 743 -27.57 -34.83 -29.38
N MET A 744 -28.16 -35.42 -28.33
CA MET A 744 -29.15 -36.48 -28.50
C MET A 744 -30.51 -35.99 -28.97
N GLU A 745 -30.92 -34.75 -28.64
CA GLU A 745 -32.11 -34.13 -29.25
C GLU A 745 -31.90 -33.88 -30.76
N MET A 746 -30.76 -33.29 -31.14
CA MET A 746 -30.39 -33.03 -32.54
C MET A 746 -30.28 -34.33 -33.33
N PHE A 747 -29.56 -35.33 -32.81
CA PHE A 747 -29.46 -36.67 -33.40
C PHE A 747 -30.84 -37.33 -33.55
N ALA A 748 -31.66 -37.37 -32.49
CA ALA A 748 -32.98 -38.00 -32.56
C ALA A 748 -33.91 -37.29 -33.57
N LYS A 749 -33.84 -35.96 -33.68
CA LYS A 749 -34.59 -35.17 -34.66
C LYS A 749 -34.14 -35.47 -36.09
N LYS A 750 -32.82 -35.46 -36.35
CA LYS A 750 -32.23 -35.80 -37.65
C LYS A 750 -32.48 -37.24 -38.06
N PHE A 751 -32.30 -38.18 -37.14
CA PHE A 751 -32.51 -39.61 -37.37
C PHE A 751 -33.97 -39.95 -37.73
N ARG A 752 -34.95 -39.29 -37.07
CA ARG A 752 -36.38 -39.40 -37.44
C ARG A 752 -36.62 -38.87 -38.85
N ALA A 753 -36.04 -37.73 -39.22
CA ALA A 753 -36.19 -37.13 -40.55
C ALA A 753 -35.50 -37.96 -41.65
N PHE A 754 -34.33 -38.54 -41.38
CA PHE A 754 -33.64 -39.49 -42.26
C PHE A 754 -34.45 -40.78 -42.46
N LYS A 755 -34.95 -41.38 -41.37
CA LYS A 755 -35.84 -42.55 -41.43
C LYS A 755 -37.15 -42.29 -42.18
N ALA A 756 -37.62 -41.04 -42.22
CA ALA A 756 -38.76 -40.60 -43.00
C ALA A 756 -38.42 -40.20 -44.47
N GLY A 757 -37.16 -40.36 -44.91
CA GLY A 757 -36.71 -40.03 -46.27
C GLY A 757 -36.61 -38.52 -46.57
N VAL A 758 -36.66 -37.66 -45.55
CA VAL A 758 -36.72 -36.19 -45.69
C VAL A 758 -35.32 -35.56 -45.83
N LEU A 759 -34.28 -36.18 -45.26
CA LEU A 759 -32.93 -35.60 -45.16
C LEU A 759 -31.82 -36.60 -45.53
N ASN A 760 -31.78 -37.05 -46.79
CA ASN A 760 -30.86 -38.11 -47.24
C ASN A 760 -29.38 -37.71 -47.28
N ASN A 761 -29.06 -36.41 -47.29
CA ASN A 761 -27.70 -35.86 -47.43
C ASN A 761 -27.20 -35.03 -46.23
N VAL A 762 -27.83 -35.15 -45.06
CA VAL A 762 -27.42 -34.43 -43.83
C VAL A 762 -26.66 -35.37 -42.90
N CYS A 763 -25.55 -34.92 -42.32
CA CYS A 763 -24.84 -35.69 -41.29
C CYS A 763 -25.78 -35.92 -40.08
N LEU A 764 -25.93 -37.18 -39.65
CA LEU A 764 -26.93 -37.55 -38.65
C LEU A 764 -26.58 -37.06 -37.24
N PHE A 765 -25.29 -36.87 -36.94
CA PHE A 765 -24.78 -36.49 -35.63
C PHE A 765 -23.91 -35.23 -35.73
N GLU A 766 -24.10 -34.27 -34.81
CA GLU A 766 -23.32 -33.03 -34.71
C GLU A 766 -22.99 -32.80 -33.23
N PHE A 767 -21.76 -32.38 -32.94
CA PHE A 767 -21.29 -32.07 -31.59
C PHE A 767 -21.86 -30.72 -31.12
N ASP A 768 -22.32 -30.63 -29.87
CA ASP A 768 -22.79 -29.36 -29.31
C ASP A 768 -21.65 -28.59 -28.63
N LEU A 769 -21.24 -27.47 -29.24
CA LEU A 769 -20.31 -26.50 -28.62
C LEU A 769 -21.03 -25.36 -27.89
N SER A 770 -22.37 -25.35 -27.83
CA SER A 770 -23.12 -24.24 -27.22
C SER A 770 -23.10 -24.18 -25.69
N PHE A 771 -22.34 -25.06 -25.03
CA PHE A 771 -21.90 -24.86 -23.63
C PHE A 771 -20.85 -23.73 -23.54
N ALA A 772 -19.91 -23.63 -24.49
CA ALA A 772 -18.84 -22.63 -24.49
C ALA A 772 -19.36 -21.18 -24.61
N ASN A 773 -20.53 -20.99 -25.24
CA ASN A 773 -21.20 -19.69 -25.38
C ASN A 773 -21.65 -19.04 -24.06
N GLU A 774 -21.41 -19.65 -22.90
CA GLU A 774 -21.70 -19.06 -21.58
C GLU A 774 -20.58 -18.11 -21.09
N ILE A 775 -19.37 -18.17 -21.65
CA ILE A 775 -18.22 -17.35 -21.26
C ILE A 775 -17.45 -16.93 -22.53
N ASP A 776 -17.35 -15.62 -22.80
CA ASP A 776 -16.86 -15.12 -24.09
C ASP A 776 -15.38 -15.50 -24.39
N ASN A 777 -14.48 -15.45 -23.40
CA ASN A 777 -13.08 -15.88 -23.58
C ASN A 777 -12.99 -17.36 -24.00
N ILE A 778 -13.77 -18.24 -23.36
CA ILE A 778 -13.83 -19.67 -23.67
C ILE A 778 -14.42 -19.88 -25.06
N LYS A 779 -15.48 -19.16 -25.41
CA LYS A 779 -16.10 -19.18 -26.74
C LYS A 779 -15.11 -18.81 -27.85
N GLU A 780 -14.26 -17.81 -27.66
CA GLU A 780 -13.20 -17.46 -28.61
C GLU A 780 -12.19 -18.60 -28.77
N ILE A 781 -11.62 -19.09 -27.66
CA ILE A 781 -10.64 -20.18 -27.63
C ILE A 781 -11.20 -21.45 -28.30
N ILE A 782 -12.44 -21.83 -27.97
CA ILE A 782 -13.14 -22.97 -28.55
C ILE A 782 -13.42 -22.76 -30.04
N SER A 783 -13.76 -21.55 -30.48
CA SER A 783 -13.99 -21.27 -31.91
C SER A 783 -12.73 -21.42 -32.78
N ARG A 784 -11.54 -21.15 -32.21
CA ARG A 784 -10.24 -21.34 -32.89
C ARG A 784 -9.73 -22.78 -32.79
N LEU A 785 -9.73 -23.36 -31.59
CA LEU A 785 -9.02 -24.62 -31.31
C LEU A 785 -9.89 -25.88 -31.52
N ALA A 786 -11.22 -25.81 -31.35
CA ALA A 786 -12.06 -27.01 -31.48
C ALA A 786 -12.00 -27.69 -32.87
N PRO A 787 -11.89 -26.97 -34.01
CA PRO A 787 -11.66 -27.59 -35.32
C PRO A 787 -10.35 -28.40 -35.43
N LYS A 788 -9.39 -28.18 -34.54
CA LYS A 788 -8.07 -28.85 -34.51
C LYS A 788 -7.95 -29.90 -33.39
N LEU A 789 -8.97 -30.10 -32.55
CA LEU A 789 -8.95 -31.09 -31.47
C LEU A 789 -9.00 -32.53 -32.02
N PRO A 790 -8.05 -33.42 -31.68
CA PRO A 790 -8.14 -34.82 -32.06
C PRO A 790 -9.21 -35.56 -31.24
N SER A 791 -9.83 -36.56 -31.88
CA SER A 791 -10.88 -37.42 -31.30
C SER A 791 -10.50 -37.97 -29.93
N ILE A 792 -11.47 -38.12 -29.02
CA ILE A 792 -11.27 -38.51 -27.61
C ILE A 792 -10.52 -39.85 -27.46
N GLU A 793 -10.64 -40.74 -28.44
CA GLU A 793 -9.97 -42.04 -28.50
C GLU A 793 -8.48 -41.95 -28.89
N ASN A 794 -8.05 -40.83 -29.47
CA ASN A 794 -6.67 -40.61 -29.91
C ASN A 794 -5.88 -39.83 -28.84
N GLN A 795 -4.59 -40.14 -28.69
CA GLN A 795 -3.67 -39.30 -27.91
C GLN A 795 -3.28 -38.06 -28.71
N ILE A 796 -3.27 -36.88 -28.08
CA ILE A 796 -2.66 -35.68 -28.67
C ILE A 796 -1.16 -35.95 -28.72
N SER A 797 -0.57 -35.92 -29.91
CA SER A 797 0.84 -36.25 -30.12
C SER A 797 1.47 -35.25 -31.07
N LEU A 798 2.72 -34.88 -30.77
CA LEU A 798 3.57 -33.99 -31.56
C LEU A 798 4.72 -34.81 -32.16
N PRO A 799 5.34 -34.39 -33.27
CA PRO A 799 6.46 -35.13 -33.86
C PRO A 799 7.64 -35.16 -32.89
N MET A 800 8.03 -36.36 -32.41
CA MET A 800 9.07 -36.52 -31.37
C MET A 800 10.40 -35.83 -31.70
N GLY A 801 10.77 -35.73 -32.99
CA GLY A 801 11.95 -34.96 -33.42
C GLY A 801 11.83 -33.46 -33.08
N LYS A 802 10.67 -32.85 -33.36
CA LYS A 802 10.42 -31.44 -33.01
C LYS A 802 10.24 -31.25 -31.51
N VAL A 803 9.66 -32.23 -30.79
CA VAL A 803 9.59 -32.21 -29.31
C VAL A 803 11.01 -32.17 -28.72
N ALA A 804 11.98 -32.86 -29.33
CA ALA A 804 13.38 -32.79 -28.93
C ALA A 804 13.96 -31.38 -29.06
N ASP A 805 13.71 -30.72 -30.19
CA ASP A 805 14.24 -29.38 -30.46
C ASP A 805 13.51 -28.30 -29.65
N LEU A 806 12.21 -28.48 -29.35
CA LEU A 806 11.47 -27.68 -28.39
C LEU A 806 12.08 -27.78 -26.98
N ILE A 807 12.40 -28.99 -26.50
CA ILE A 807 13.03 -29.17 -25.18
C ILE A 807 14.42 -28.50 -25.15
N LYS A 808 15.21 -28.59 -26.23
CA LYS A 808 16.49 -27.86 -26.35
C LYS A 808 16.30 -26.33 -26.33
N ALA A 809 15.31 -25.82 -27.08
CA ALA A 809 14.99 -24.39 -27.11
C ALA A 809 14.61 -23.89 -25.71
N ILE A 810 13.76 -24.62 -24.99
CA ILE A 810 13.36 -24.31 -23.61
C ILE A 810 14.56 -24.33 -22.65
N ILE A 811 15.39 -25.40 -22.69
CA ILE A 811 16.63 -25.51 -21.89
C ILE A 811 17.55 -24.30 -22.15
N SER A 812 17.67 -23.85 -23.41
CA SER A 812 18.55 -22.73 -23.77
C SER A 812 18.17 -21.39 -23.11
N LYS A 813 16.91 -21.21 -22.67
CA LYS A 813 16.45 -19.99 -21.98
C LYS A 813 16.84 -19.94 -20.50
N ASN A 814 17.32 -21.06 -19.93
CA ASN A 814 17.68 -21.21 -18.50
C ASN A 814 16.55 -20.76 -17.54
N LYS A 815 15.32 -21.23 -17.78
CA LYS A 815 14.12 -20.96 -16.97
C LYS A 815 13.44 -22.27 -16.57
N HIS A 816 13.07 -22.40 -15.29
CA HIS A 816 12.26 -23.52 -14.81
C HIS A 816 10.77 -23.39 -15.17
N THR A 817 10.31 -22.18 -15.52
CA THR A 817 8.88 -21.80 -15.60
C THR A 817 8.65 -20.87 -16.79
N PHE A 818 7.60 -21.12 -17.57
CA PHE A 818 7.24 -20.34 -18.77
C PHE A 818 5.77 -19.91 -18.72
N ASN A 819 5.44 -18.78 -19.34
CA ASN A 819 4.06 -18.54 -19.77
C ASN A 819 3.80 -19.09 -21.18
N LEU A 820 2.52 -19.25 -21.54
CA LEU A 820 2.10 -19.83 -22.81
C LEU A 820 2.69 -19.11 -24.03
N SER A 821 2.85 -17.79 -24.01
CA SER A 821 3.43 -17.05 -25.14
C SER A 821 4.91 -17.40 -25.34
N GLU A 822 5.69 -17.52 -24.25
CA GLU A 822 7.10 -17.94 -24.29
C GLU A 822 7.24 -19.40 -24.75
N LEU A 823 6.31 -20.29 -24.36
CA LEU A 823 6.30 -21.68 -24.81
C LEU A 823 6.00 -21.78 -26.32
N LEU A 824 5.02 -21.02 -26.83
CA LEU A 824 4.68 -21.00 -28.25
C LEU A 824 5.75 -20.26 -29.09
N GLU A 825 6.54 -19.37 -28.49
CA GLU A 825 7.76 -18.83 -29.08
C GLU A 825 8.86 -19.90 -29.21
N CYS A 826 9.08 -20.72 -28.18
CA CYS A 826 10.01 -21.87 -28.27
C CYS A 826 9.54 -22.93 -29.29
N GLY A 827 8.22 -23.09 -29.49
CA GLY A 827 7.67 -23.90 -30.58
C GLY A 827 8.06 -23.38 -31.97
N LYS A 828 8.06 -22.06 -32.16
CA LYS A 828 8.51 -21.42 -33.41
C LYS A 828 10.02 -21.53 -33.62
N GLU A 829 10.81 -21.45 -32.54
CA GLU A 829 12.26 -21.70 -32.59
C GLU A 829 12.62 -23.17 -32.92
N ALA A 830 11.68 -24.10 -32.71
CA ALA A 830 11.80 -25.52 -33.04
C ALA A 830 11.08 -25.91 -34.37
N ASP A 831 10.89 -24.96 -35.28
CA ASP A 831 10.26 -25.14 -36.60
C ASP A 831 8.86 -25.81 -36.57
N PHE A 832 8.05 -25.58 -35.53
CA PHE A 832 6.65 -26.01 -35.52
C PHE A 832 5.83 -25.21 -36.56
N THR A 833 4.96 -25.91 -37.29
CA THR A 833 3.94 -25.31 -38.17
C THR A 833 2.80 -24.69 -37.36
N ASP A 834 1.99 -23.80 -37.96
CA ASP A 834 0.86 -23.18 -37.25
C ASP A 834 -0.14 -24.22 -36.67
N ASP A 835 -0.36 -25.35 -37.35
CA ASP A 835 -1.18 -26.46 -36.84
C ASP A 835 -0.52 -27.20 -35.65
N GLU A 836 0.80 -27.38 -35.68
CA GLU A 836 1.55 -27.98 -34.57
C GLU A 836 1.65 -27.02 -33.37
N ILE A 837 1.66 -25.69 -33.61
CA ILE A 837 1.62 -24.64 -32.58
C ILE A 837 0.24 -24.62 -31.91
N ASP A 838 -0.86 -24.68 -32.66
CA ASP A 838 -2.20 -24.82 -32.08
C ASP A 838 -2.34 -26.14 -31.28
N LEU A 839 -1.73 -27.24 -31.74
CA LEU A 839 -1.70 -28.50 -30.97
C LEU A 839 -0.86 -28.38 -29.69
N LEU A 840 0.28 -27.68 -29.72
CA LEU A 840 1.11 -27.39 -28.54
C LEU A 840 0.34 -26.51 -27.54
N GLU A 841 -0.41 -25.52 -28.02
CA GLU A 841 -1.29 -24.69 -27.19
C GLU A 841 -2.43 -25.51 -26.56
N ILE A 842 -3.07 -26.39 -27.33
CA ILE A 842 -4.08 -27.33 -26.82
C ILE A 842 -3.48 -28.21 -25.72
N MET A 843 -2.28 -28.77 -25.92
CA MET A 843 -1.61 -29.57 -24.89
C MET A 843 -1.31 -28.75 -23.63
N ALA A 844 -0.77 -27.54 -23.77
CA ALA A 844 -0.48 -26.65 -22.64
C ALA A 844 -1.75 -26.32 -21.83
N ARG A 845 -2.81 -25.82 -22.48
CA ARG A 845 -4.11 -25.49 -21.84
C ARG A 845 -4.80 -26.71 -21.22
N MET A 846 -4.59 -27.90 -21.76
CA MET A 846 -5.14 -29.16 -21.20
C MET A 846 -4.29 -29.78 -20.08
N THR A 847 -3.02 -29.40 -19.91
CA THR A 847 -2.10 -30.02 -18.93
C THR A 847 -1.73 -29.09 -17.78
N ALA A 848 -1.26 -27.87 -18.08
CA ALA A 848 -0.70 -26.91 -17.12
C ALA A 848 -1.70 -25.78 -16.76
N LEU A 849 -1.17 -24.66 -16.24
CA LEU A 849 -1.82 -23.34 -16.14
C LEU A 849 -1.19 -22.43 -17.20
N THR A 850 -1.95 -21.60 -17.92
CA THR A 850 -1.42 -20.90 -19.10
C THR A 850 -0.31 -19.90 -18.79
N ASP A 851 -0.39 -19.23 -17.64
CA ASP A 851 0.57 -18.18 -17.28
C ASP A 851 1.69 -18.72 -16.39
N PHE A 852 1.65 -20.01 -16.06
CA PHE A 852 2.61 -20.71 -15.24
C PHE A 852 2.72 -22.20 -15.62
N ILE A 853 3.59 -22.47 -16.59
CA ILE A 853 3.92 -23.80 -17.07
C ILE A 853 5.25 -24.22 -16.41
N ASP A 854 5.20 -25.16 -15.47
CA ASP A 854 6.39 -25.87 -14.98
C ASP A 854 6.97 -26.67 -16.15
N VAL A 855 8.21 -26.36 -16.52
CA VAL A 855 8.84 -26.96 -17.71
C VAL A 855 9.03 -28.46 -17.52
N LYS A 856 9.37 -28.92 -16.31
CA LYS A 856 9.68 -30.33 -16.05
C LYS A 856 8.40 -31.17 -16.08
N GLU A 857 7.34 -30.73 -15.41
CA GLU A 857 6.05 -31.42 -15.44
C GLU A 857 5.45 -31.39 -16.86
N PHE A 858 5.54 -30.26 -17.56
CA PHE A 858 5.04 -30.16 -18.93
C PHE A 858 5.84 -31.01 -19.93
N ALA A 859 7.17 -30.93 -19.94
CA ALA A 859 8.02 -31.71 -20.85
C ALA A 859 7.85 -33.23 -20.63
N MET A 860 7.74 -33.67 -19.37
CA MET A 860 7.41 -35.07 -19.04
C MET A 860 6.02 -35.46 -19.56
N SER A 861 5.04 -34.55 -19.59
CA SER A 861 3.71 -34.81 -20.17
C SER A 861 3.67 -34.91 -21.70
N LEU A 862 4.74 -34.48 -22.40
CA LEU A 862 4.89 -34.64 -23.85
C LEU A 862 5.42 -36.03 -24.24
N ILE A 863 5.97 -36.80 -23.30
CA ILE A 863 6.59 -38.12 -23.56
C ILE A 863 5.54 -39.23 -23.38
N PRO A 864 5.28 -40.07 -24.41
CA PRO A 864 4.38 -41.21 -24.26
C PRO A 864 4.92 -42.31 -23.33
N ASP A 865 4.10 -42.82 -22.41
CA ASP A 865 4.41 -43.94 -21.50
C ASP A 865 4.91 -45.22 -22.22
N SER A 866 4.59 -45.36 -23.51
CA SER A 866 4.90 -46.53 -24.33
C SER A 866 6.18 -46.41 -25.17
N SER A 867 6.79 -45.22 -25.26
CA SER A 867 8.01 -45.01 -26.06
C SER A 867 9.29 -45.21 -25.25
N VAL A 868 10.01 -46.29 -25.53
CA VAL A 868 11.37 -46.49 -25.01
C VAL A 868 12.33 -45.54 -25.70
N SER A 869 12.60 -44.40 -25.05
CA SER A 869 13.70 -43.51 -25.41
C SER A 869 14.36 -43.00 -24.12
N VAL A 870 15.22 -43.84 -23.56
CA VAL A 870 15.97 -43.59 -22.32
C VAL A 870 16.68 -42.25 -22.40
N ASP A 871 17.37 -42.00 -23.52
CA ASP A 871 18.08 -40.77 -23.88
C ASP A 871 17.29 -39.46 -23.61
N PHE A 872 15.96 -39.45 -23.82
CA PHE A 872 15.14 -38.26 -23.57
C PHE A 872 14.83 -38.04 -22.09
N LYS A 873 14.55 -39.13 -21.37
CA LYS A 873 14.32 -39.05 -19.93
C LYS A 873 15.63 -38.70 -19.22
N ASP A 874 16.73 -39.31 -19.63
CA ASP A 874 18.07 -39.00 -19.14
C ASP A 874 18.44 -37.54 -19.45
N MET A 875 18.15 -37.01 -20.65
CA MET A 875 18.39 -35.59 -20.99
C MET A 875 17.59 -34.61 -20.12
N ILE A 876 16.39 -34.99 -19.67
CA ILE A 876 15.60 -34.19 -18.71
C ILE A 876 16.11 -34.41 -17.27
N GLU A 877 16.53 -35.60 -16.89
CA GLU A 877 16.99 -35.91 -15.52
C GLU A 877 18.47 -35.51 -15.27
N SER A 878 19.26 -35.23 -16.32
CA SER A 878 20.68 -34.84 -16.23
C SER A 878 20.97 -33.34 -16.43
N SER A 879 19.94 -32.50 -16.62
CA SER A 879 20.10 -31.05 -16.80
C SER A 879 20.01 -30.32 -15.47
N GLU A 880 20.95 -29.40 -15.19
CA GLU A 880 20.98 -28.58 -13.96
C GLU A 880 19.72 -27.69 -13.78
N ILE A 881 18.91 -27.51 -14.83
CA ILE A 881 17.62 -26.80 -14.79
C ILE A 881 16.51 -27.66 -14.18
N PHE A 882 16.71 -28.98 -14.11
CA PHE A 882 15.70 -29.95 -13.70
C PHE A 882 16.05 -30.74 -12.43
N THR A 883 17.24 -30.51 -11.84
CA THR A 883 17.69 -31.11 -10.57
C THR A 883 17.47 -30.18 -9.38
#